data_AF-A0A1B8ZEG2-F1
#
_entry.id   AF-A0A1B8ZEG2-F1
#
_cell.length_a   1.000
_cell.length_b   1.000
_cell.length_c   1.000
_cell.angle_alpha   90.00
_cell.angle_beta   90.00
_cell.angle_gamma   90.00
#
_symmetry.space_group_name_H-M   'P 1'
#
loop_
_entity.id
_entity.type
_entity.pdbx_description
1 polymer ?
#
loop_
_entity_poly.entity_id
_entity_poly.type
_entity_poly.pdbx_seq_one_letter_code
_entity_poly.pdbx_strand_id
1 'polypeptide(L)'
;MSKQGIYKISGNTKPKVGELVTYKIDEWYPATPAAKRNPAHVTWHLFKKVNGKFVPTNIKKVGVSSFTFNTTAYKDTFRIEAYLHNPEGRTPMALEIQPQPSDVPRINKVELKYIDDTPGTVFSFTEKLVAEARCMNLEAEYLLFTLWEDDARDSGHSTGNTPIDSKKEKVKNGIARAEFMLTKALMRKAMQGETDPQQMEFYVTVEYYAHKKHATNNVNVSTPDELRPASGQPQPQPQPQPQQPQQPQPAPAPTQPEPEPQSAHGTAHNTQPATSPPPGGVSPTTVNPVKAEDLLDAYFAKKEYTKQTGEEDGTHTYTFGGTKSGNKTGTAEEKNKVAQTILGKIKDSLKSQKKYATLEVIAAALTAEAYGKDTVNQKTVTFKTFKLGPDFKKVDSAPLDDKLYLVARTMMLEGKQVTISIKEKDGIIKGAADAVLPVLEITEEQMEQKTPAGQAVPGTEKTVFTGTVKDNMVKIPIHLRPKSEEELKQWKDKISKGKEDGTYTYTFGGATNIDNEAKKASIAKTILENAKKGNARNPKIENGKTSSEEEIKKVLAIKNYQPGDTITFKLLKKVPEFLYLHAKAQGEKQHDKKFLNKDGAYFQIGNKCPRCEAEITFEQIKEVFPAAANNETLAKLLIKELNDIRLKYEINTCRRKAHLITQMGSETEFRTLLEEIGNYSVSTLKALFGYFKRHPNEAELYKGNTYELAIRAYGLRNVDNEKDIVSCSVSRVNNCNDLGNETKQEGYKYIGRGLIQLTGKYNYTQINSEFQKAFPGQGNLITNPELLEQPKYAVMSGLSYWINNNLNKKADEGTSDDVVNSITRIINRNLDQTHYTRRRNFFKKAVTAFKVDECTPDEGSNNSTWHDPLASSQRTYYNSEGNHAEKNGAFGKVRNGGTKNHQGLDLFATPGTPAVACLDGIVVEVMESPSYGTILILEVKGDDLRAAKRNYTLQFTGEIENGAGFDANASKYYLRYCHLSSVEVKSGEVAAGKTICYTGESGNAKGVPNPHLHFEIGSNKYPGSKEGTNNRTNPAFYVNLKPIDEPKQTSVKNARS
;
A
#
# COMPACT_ATOMS: atom_id res chain seq x y z
N MET A 1 -59.22 -39.38 -1.91
CA MET A 1 -59.25 -38.57 -0.67
C MET A 1 -59.43 -37.11 -1.03
N SER A 2 -60.36 -36.42 -0.37
CA SER A 2 -60.60 -34.99 -0.57
C SER A 2 -59.34 -34.19 -0.21
N LYS A 3 -58.97 -33.21 -1.02
CA LYS A 3 -57.72 -32.45 -0.85
C LYS A 3 -57.75 -31.64 0.46
N GLN A 4 -56.66 -31.70 1.24
CA GLN A 4 -56.50 -31.00 2.51
C GLN A 4 -55.30 -30.05 2.44
N GLY A 5 -55.39 -28.87 3.04
CA GLY A 5 -54.37 -27.83 2.96
C GLY A 5 -54.92 -26.41 2.78
N ILE A 6 -54.10 -25.53 2.23
CA ILE A 6 -54.43 -24.13 1.93
C ILE A 6 -55.06 -24.06 0.54
N TYR A 7 -56.20 -23.38 0.44
CA TYR A 7 -56.87 -23.17 -0.84
C TYR A 7 -56.56 -21.79 -1.42
N LYS A 8 -56.46 -20.74 -0.60
CA LYS A 8 -56.27 -19.38 -1.11
C LYS A 8 -55.42 -18.53 -0.19
N ILE A 9 -54.54 -17.74 -0.81
CA ILE A 9 -53.75 -16.72 -0.14
C ILE A 9 -53.91 -15.35 -0.81
N SER A 10 -53.73 -14.29 -0.02
CA SER A 10 -53.73 -12.90 -0.49
C SER A 10 -52.56 -12.09 0.08
N GLY A 11 -52.23 -10.99 -0.60
CA GLY A 11 -51.23 -10.02 -0.16
C GLY A 11 -50.74 -9.14 -1.31
N ASN A 12 -49.82 -8.22 -1.00
CA ASN A 12 -49.34 -7.24 -1.98
C ASN A 12 -48.46 -7.89 -3.07
N THR A 13 -48.93 -7.92 -4.32
CA THR A 13 -48.19 -8.49 -5.46
C THR A 13 -47.17 -7.55 -6.07
N LYS A 14 -47.14 -6.27 -5.67
CA LYS A 14 -46.16 -5.25 -6.11
C LYS A 14 -45.51 -4.54 -4.90
N PRO A 15 -44.81 -5.27 -4.03
CA PRO A 15 -44.17 -4.68 -2.85
C PRO A 15 -43.00 -3.78 -3.26
N LYS A 16 -42.79 -2.65 -2.59
CA LYS A 16 -41.56 -1.88 -2.81
C LYS A 16 -40.38 -2.62 -2.17
N VAL A 17 -39.22 -2.62 -2.83
CA VAL A 17 -38.02 -3.25 -2.28
C VAL A 17 -37.64 -2.62 -0.92
N GLY A 18 -37.25 -3.47 0.02
CA GLY A 18 -36.93 -3.10 1.40
C GLY A 18 -38.12 -2.95 2.35
N GLU A 19 -39.38 -3.02 1.88
CA GLU A 19 -40.56 -3.02 2.77
C GLU A 19 -40.89 -4.45 3.24
N LEU A 20 -41.24 -4.60 4.53
CA LEU A 20 -41.78 -5.85 5.08
C LEU A 20 -43.25 -5.98 4.67
N VAL A 21 -43.59 -7.08 4.01
CA VAL A 21 -44.94 -7.35 3.52
C VAL A 21 -45.43 -8.69 4.06
N THR A 22 -46.65 -8.70 4.59
CA THR A 22 -47.26 -9.89 5.19
C THR A 22 -48.40 -10.40 4.32
N TYR A 23 -48.39 -11.71 4.05
CA TYR A 23 -49.40 -12.41 3.25
C TYR A 23 -50.33 -13.20 4.18
N LYS A 24 -51.56 -13.45 3.74
CA LYS A 24 -52.62 -14.05 4.55
C LYS A 24 -53.16 -15.31 3.89
N ILE A 25 -53.58 -16.26 4.73
CA ILE A 25 -54.39 -17.40 4.31
C ILE A 25 -55.83 -16.93 4.35
N ASP A 26 -56.48 -16.87 3.20
CA ASP A 26 -57.89 -16.49 3.13
C ASP A 26 -58.78 -17.71 3.33
N GLU A 27 -58.42 -18.84 2.71
CA GLU A 27 -59.28 -20.03 2.70
C GLU A 27 -58.45 -21.32 2.79
N TRP A 28 -59.00 -22.29 3.53
CA TRP A 28 -58.49 -23.67 3.61
C TRP A 28 -59.37 -24.57 2.76
N TYR A 29 -58.84 -25.67 2.22
CA TYR A 29 -59.68 -26.64 1.53
C TYR A 29 -60.78 -27.16 2.49
N PRO A 30 -62.04 -27.34 2.04
CA PRO A 30 -63.16 -27.74 2.89
C PRO A 30 -62.89 -29.01 3.71
N ALA A 31 -62.17 -29.98 3.12
CA ALA A 31 -61.82 -31.24 3.76
C ALA A 31 -60.68 -31.15 4.79
N THR A 32 -60.07 -29.98 4.99
CA THR A 32 -59.01 -29.77 5.99
C THR A 32 -59.63 -29.72 7.39
N PRO A 33 -59.30 -30.66 8.30
CA PRO A 33 -59.88 -30.69 9.64
C PRO A 33 -59.59 -29.42 10.42
N ALA A 34 -60.55 -28.91 11.19
CA ALA A 34 -60.41 -27.66 11.96
C ALA A 34 -59.17 -27.67 12.89
N ALA A 35 -58.89 -28.79 13.54
CA ALA A 35 -57.71 -28.98 14.39
C ALA A 35 -56.36 -28.84 13.63
N LYS A 36 -56.36 -29.00 12.30
CA LYS A 36 -55.16 -28.84 11.45
C LYS A 36 -55.06 -27.46 10.80
N ARG A 37 -56.07 -26.59 10.94
CA ARG A 37 -56.09 -25.23 10.38
C ARG A 37 -55.33 -24.25 11.27
N ASN A 38 -54.09 -24.58 11.60
CA ASN A 38 -53.21 -23.73 12.38
C ASN A 38 -52.21 -23.03 11.45
N PRO A 39 -52.29 -21.69 11.27
CA PRO A 39 -51.34 -20.93 10.48
C PRO A 39 -49.88 -21.14 10.90
N ALA A 40 -49.61 -21.43 12.18
CA ALA A 40 -48.27 -21.69 12.70
C ALA A 40 -47.61 -22.94 12.08
N HIS A 41 -48.40 -23.86 11.53
CA HIS A 41 -47.90 -25.08 10.87
C HIS A 41 -47.82 -24.94 9.34
N VAL A 42 -48.21 -23.79 8.78
CA VAL A 42 -48.23 -23.57 7.34
C VAL A 42 -46.85 -23.17 6.85
N THR A 43 -46.41 -23.84 5.80
CA THR A 43 -45.16 -23.50 5.13
C THR A 43 -45.40 -22.45 4.05
N TRP A 44 -44.70 -21.32 4.15
CA TRP A 44 -44.59 -20.27 3.16
C TRP A 44 -43.27 -20.39 2.41
N HIS A 45 -43.32 -20.61 1.09
CA HIS A 45 -42.14 -20.86 0.26
C HIS A 45 -42.06 -19.86 -0.88
N LEU A 46 -40.89 -19.24 -1.06
CA LEU A 46 -40.60 -18.33 -2.15
C LEU A 46 -39.91 -19.05 -3.32
N PHE A 47 -40.36 -18.76 -4.53
CA PHE A 47 -39.81 -19.24 -5.80
C PHE A 47 -39.36 -18.04 -6.63
N LYS A 48 -38.30 -18.19 -7.44
CA LYS A 48 -37.81 -17.17 -8.38
C LYS A 48 -38.04 -17.61 -9.81
N LYS A 49 -38.43 -16.69 -10.70
CA LYS A 49 -38.59 -16.98 -12.13
C LYS A 49 -37.22 -16.99 -12.82
N VAL A 50 -36.85 -18.12 -13.41
CA VAL A 50 -35.61 -18.31 -14.19
C VAL A 50 -36.01 -18.97 -15.51
N ASN A 51 -35.65 -18.35 -16.65
CA ASN A 51 -36.01 -18.84 -17.99
C ASN A 51 -37.50 -19.15 -18.15
N GLY A 52 -38.38 -18.30 -17.60
CA GLY A 52 -39.83 -18.44 -17.69
C GLY A 52 -40.47 -19.43 -16.71
N LYS A 53 -39.69 -20.22 -15.96
CA LYS A 53 -40.19 -21.18 -14.96
C LYS A 53 -39.86 -20.74 -13.53
N PHE A 54 -40.79 -20.98 -12.60
CA PHE A 54 -40.54 -20.73 -11.18
C PHE A 54 -39.76 -21.88 -10.55
N VAL A 55 -38.55 -21.58 -10.07
CA VAL A 55 -37.69 -22.52 -9.35
C VAL A 55 -37.68 -22.20 -7.85
N PRO A 56 -37.66 -23.20 -6.96
CA PRO A 56 -37.68 -22.97 -5.52
C PRO A 56 -36.41 -22.24 -5.08
N THR A 57 -36.58 -21.25 -4.21
CA THR A 57 -35.45 -20.66 -3.49
C THR A 57 -35.18 -21.41 -2.18
N ASN A 58 -34.08 -21.09 -1.51
CA ASN A 58 -33.80 -21.54 -0.15
C ASN A 58 -34.70 -20.87 0.92
N ILE A 59 -35.58 -19.93 0.56
CA ILE A 59 -36.44 -19.20 1.50
C ILE A 59 -37.76 -19.95 1.68
N LYS A 60 -37.82 -20.79 2.71
CA LYS A 60 -38.99 -21.57 3.14
C LYS A 60 -39.19 -21.36 4.65
N LYS A 61 -40.35 -20.85 5.05
CA LYS A 61 -40.67 -20.49 6.44
C LYS A 61 -41.90 -21.24 6.91
N VAL A 62 -41.88 -21.80 8.12
CA VAL A 62 -43.07 -22.41 8.74
C VAL A 62 -43.65 -21.41 9.73
N GLY A 63 -44.96 -21.14 9.64
CA GLY A 63 -45.68 -20.23 10.54
C GLY A 63 -45.48 -18.74 10.30
N VAL A 64 -44.51 -18.34 9.48
CA VAL A 64 -44.17 -16.93 9.23
C VAL A 64 -44.54 -16.53 7.80
N SER A 65 -45.57 -15.68 7.66
CA SER A 65 -46.11 -15.24 6.37
C SER A 65 -45.57 -13.89 5.87
N SER A 66 -44.54 -13.34 6.51
CA SER A 66 -43.94 -12.05 6.17
C SER A 66 -42.64 -12.19 5.37
N PHE A 67 -42.46 -11.31 4.38
CA PHE A 67 -41.34 -11.29 3.44
C PHE A 67 -40.85 -9.85 3.21
N THR A 68 -39.53 -9.70 3.09
CA THR A 68 -38.87 -8.46 2.66
C THR A 68 -38.05 -8.76 1.42
N PHE A 69 -38.21 -7.96 0.37
CA PHE A 69 -37.49 -8.12 -0.90
C PHE A 69 -36.25 -7.22 -0.91
N ASN A 70 -35.10 -7.75 -1.31
CA ASN A 70 -33.85 -6.98 -1.33
C ASN A 70 -33.85 -5.91 -2.44
N THR A 71 -32.86 -5.00 -2.41
CA THR A 71 -32.80 -3.82 -3.28
C THR A 71 -32.64 -4.14 -4.77
N THR A 72 -32.21 -5.34 -5.13
CA THR A 72 -32.12 -5.79 -6.53
C THR A 72 -33.33 -6.62 -6.98
N ALA A 73 -34.20 -7.03 -6.05
CA ALA A 73 -35.31 -7.95 -6.32
C ALA A 73 -36.36 -7.36 -7.28
N TYR A 74 -36.42 -6.03 -7.46
CA TYR A 74 -37.31 -5.41 -8.45
C TYR A 74 -36.96 -5.80 -9.90
N LYS A 75 -35.74 -6.30 -10.14
CA LYS A 75 -35.28 -6.78 -11.45
C LYS A 75 -35.76 -8.21 -11.75
N ASP A 76 -36.32 -8.90 -10.77
CA ASP A 76 -36.74 -10.29 -10.87
C ASP A 76 -38.26 -10.43 -10.63
N THR A 77 -38.83 -11.58 -10.99
CA THR A 77 -40.20 -11.97 -10.65
C THR A 77 -40.18 -13.16 -9.69
N PHE A 78 -41.01 -13.13 -8.66
CA PHE A 78 -41.10 -14.18 -7.64
C PHE A 78 -42.50 -14.80 -7.56
N ARG A 79 -42.61 -15.95 -6.90
CA ARG A 79 -43.89 -16.56 -6.52
C ARG A 79 -43.86 -16.99 -5.07
N ILE A 80 -44.87 -16.61 -4.30
CA ILE A 80 -45.08 -17.06 -2.92
C ILE A 80 -46.17 -18.12 -2.91
N GLU A 81 -45.92 -19.23 -2.21
CA GLU A 81 -46.91 -20.30 -2.00
C GLU A 81 -47.03 -20.62 -0.52
N ALA A 82 -48.25 -20.94 -0.07
CA ALA A 82 -48.52 -21.43 1.28
C ALA A 82 -49.12 -22.85 1.23
N TYR A 83 -48.57 -23.79 2.00
CA TYR A 83 -49.03 -25.17 2.01
C TYR A 83 -48.73 -25.90 3.33
N LEU A 84 -49.51 -26.95 3.65
CA LEU A 84 -49.24 -27.84 4.79
C LEU A 84 -48.28 -28.98 4.45
N HIS A 85 -48.31 -29.49 3.21
CA HIS A 85 -47.56 -30.67 2.80
C HIS A 85 -46.63 -30.39 1.62
N ASN A 86 -47.18 -30.00 0.46
CA ASN A 86 -46.42 -29.72 -0.76
C ASN A 86 -46.94 -28.47 -1.49
N PRO A 87 -46.08 -27.74 -2.22
CA PRO A 87 -46.48 -26.60 -3.04
C PRO A 87 -47.39 -27.05 -4.19
N GLU A 88 -48.34 -26.20 -4.58
CA GLU A 88 -49.35 -26.52 -5.60
C GLU A 88 -49.09 -25.84 -6.95
N GLY A 89 -48.19 -24.86 -7.00
CA GLY A 89 -47.65 -24.29 -8.22
C GLY A 89 -48.60 -23.43 -9.05
N ARG A 90 -49.81 -23.13 -8.56
CA ARG A 90 -50.85 -22.37 -9.29
C ARG A 90 -51.70 -21.50 -8.38
N THR A 91 -52.33 -20.48 -8.95
CA THR A 91 -53.35 -19.65 -8.28
C THR A 91 -54.60 -20.49 -7.99
N PRO A 92 -55.35 -20.21 -6.91
CA PRO A 92 -55.16 -19.14 -5.92
C PRO A 92 -54.26 -19.48 -4.71
N MET A 93 -53.62 -20.66 -4.68
CA MET A 93 -52.68 -21.08 -3.62
C MET A 93 -51.29 -20.42 -3.73
N ALA A 94 -51.06 -19.69 -4.82
CA ALA A 94 -49.81 -19.01 -5.16
C ALA A 94 -50.06 -17.56 -5.57
N LEU A 95 -49.12 -16.68 -5.28
CA LEU A 95 -49.11 -15.27 -5.73
C LEU A 95 -47.82 -14.97 -6.48
N GLU A 96 -47.93 -14.46 -7.71
CA GLU A 96 -46.78 -13.90 -8.43
C GLU A 96 -46.51 -12.47 -7.93
N ILE A 97 -45.25 -12.20 -7.59
CA ILE A 97 -44.79 -10.96 -6.96
C ILE A 97 -43.78 -10.29 -7.88
N GLN A 98 -44.05 -9.02 -8.22
CA GLN A 98 -43.13 -8.14 -8.96
C GLN A 98 -42.75 -6.95 -8.09
N PRO A 99 -41.61 -7.03 -7.35
CA PRO A 99 -41.19 -5.93 -6.50
C PRO A 99 -40.95 -4.65 -7.31
N GLN A 100 -41.22 -3.49 -6.70
CA GLN A 100 -41.04 -2.18 -7.31
C GLN A 100 -39.78 -1.49 -6.76
N PRO A 101 -39.04 -0.71 -7.58
CA PRO A 101 -37.98 0.15 -7.07
C PRO A 101 -38.55 1.17 -6.08
N SER A 102 -37.72 1.65 -5.16
CA SER A 102 -38.12 2.66 -4.17
C SER A 102 -37.30 3.92 -4.37
N ASP A 103 -37.92 5.10 -4.29
CA ASP A 103 -37.31 6.41 -4.61
C ASP A 103 -36.80 7.18 -3.38
N VAL A 104 -37.03 6.67 -2.16
CA VAL A 104 -36.70 7.40 -0.92
C VAL A 104 -35.30 7.01 -0.44
N PRO A 105 -34.33 7.96 -0.38
CA PRO A 105 -33.03 7.72 0.24
C PRO A 105 -33.21 7.35 1.70
N ARG A 106 -32.80 6.13 2.08
CA ARG A 106 -32.91 5.66 3.47
C ARG A 106 -31.84 4.66 3.82
N ILE A 107 -31.50 4.61 5.10
CA ILE A 107 -30.68 3.54 5.68
C ILE A 107 -31.66 2.41 6.03
N ASN A 108 -31.55 1.28 5.33
CA ASN A 108 -32.45 0.13 5.51
C ASN A 108 -32.13 -0.66 6.77
N LYS A 109 -30.84 -0.79 7.09
CA LYS A 109 -30.36 -1.55 8.25
C LYS A 109 -29.01 -1.00 8.67
N VAL A 110 -28.80 -0.85 9.97
CA VAL A 110 -27.46 -0.68 10.53
C VAL A 110 -27.18 -1.92 11.36
N GLU A 111 -26.00 -2.50 11.17
CA GLU A 111 -25.53 -3.66 11.93
C GLU A 111 -24.19 -3.33 12.55
N LEU A 112 -23.96 -3.81 13.77
CA LEU A 112 -22.65 -3.81 14.42
C LEU A 112 -22.14 -5.25 14.44
N LYS A 113 -20.97 -5.51 13.85
CA LYS A 113 -20.40 -6.84 13.60
C LYS A 113 -18.92 -6.92 14.01
N TYR A 114 -18.40 -8.16 14.10
CA TYR A 114 -16.98 -8.46 14.18
C TYR A 114 -16.28 -8.24 12.82
N ILE A 115 -14.95 -8.11 12.80
CA ILE A 115 -14.18 -7.99 11.55
C ILE A 115 -14.22 -9.25 10.67
N ASP A 116 -14.62 -10.40 11.24
CA ASP A 116 -14.77 -11.69 10.59
C ASP A 116 -16.23 -12.06 10.23
N ASP A 117 -17.16 -11.12 10.36
CA ASP A 117 -18.59 -11.26 10.05
C ASP A 117 -19.39 -12.27 10.92
N THR A 118 -18.85 -12.74 12.04
CA THR A 118 -19.60 -13.64 12.96
C THR A 118 -20.58 -12.89 13.88
N PRO A 119 -21.70 -13.51 14.35
CA PRO A 119 -22.51 -12.99 15.46
C PRO A 119 -22.05 -13.61 16.79
N GLY A 120 -21.43 -12.81 17.66
CA GLY A 120 -20.87 -13.24 18.95
C GLY A 120 -21.56 -12.60 20.17
N THR A 121 -21.48 -13.27 21.33
CA THR A 121 -22.27 -12.98 22.54
C THR A 121 -21.50 -12.29 23.68
N VAL A 122 -20.17 -12.09 23.60
CA VAL A 122 -19.37 -11.28 24.55
C VAL A 122 -18.06 -10.80 23.88
N PHE A 123 -17.73 -9.51 23.95
CA PHE A 123 -16.52 -8.88 23.34
C PHE A 123 -15.25 -8.88 24.21
N SER A 124 -14.07 -8.66 23.58
CA SER A 124 -12.79 -8.37 24.27
C SER A 124 -12.06 -7.11 23.76
N PHE A 125 -11.17 -6.56 24.58
CA PHE A 125 -10.53 -5.23 24.51
C PHE A 125 -9.66 -4.95 23.25
N THR A 126 -9.39 -5.96 22.43
CA THR A 126 -8.47 -5.87 21.29
C THR A 126 -9.16 -5.94 19.93
N GLU A 127 -10.48 -6.05 19.93
CA GLU A 127 -11.25 -6.31 18.72
C GLU A 127 -11.81 -5.01 18.10
N LYS A 128 -11.97 -5.03 16.77
CA LYS A 128 -12.56 -3.95 16.00
C LYS A 128 -14.07 -4.16 15.90
N LEU A 129 -14.84 -3.17 16.32
CA LEU A 129 -16.27 -3.08 16.03
C LEU A 129 -16.48 -2.57 14.61
N VAL A 130 -17.31 -3.24 13.83
CA VAL A 130 -17.61 -2.85 12.45
C VAL A 130 -19.08 -2.48 12.36
N ALA A 131 -19.36 -1.20 12.13
CA ALA A 131 -20.71 -0.73 11.83
C ALA A 131 -20.95 -0.73 10.32
N GLU A 132 -21.99 -1.42 9.87
CA GLU A 132 -22.38 -1.51 8.46
C GLU A 132 -23.79 -0.96 8.27
N ALA A 133 -23.92 0.12 7.50
CA ALA A 133 -25.19 0.66 7.07
C ALA A 133 -25.52 0.18 5.66
N ARG A 134 -26.56 -0.66 5.54
CA ARG A 134 -27.16 -1.02 4.26
C ARG A 134 -28.11 0.07 3.84
N CYS A 135 -27.83 0.66 2.69
CA CYS A 135 -28.44 1.89 2.23
C CYS A 135 -29.20 1.69 0.94
N MET A 136 -30.19 2.55 0.73
CA MET A 136 -31.00 2.60 -0.48
C MET A 136 -30.98 4.02 -1.00
N ASN A 137 -30.68 4.20 -2.29
CA ASN A 137 -30.59 5.51 -2.96
C ASN A 137 -29.69 6.53 -2.24
N LEU A 138 -28.62 6.04 -1.59
CA LEU A 138 -27.58 6.86 -0.94
C LEU A 138 -26.21 6.59 -1.56
N GLU A 139 -26.15 6.02 -2.77
CA GLU A 139 -24.87 5.68 -3.41
C GLU A 139 -24.00 6.93 -3.58
N ALA A 140 -22.71 6.82 -3.24
CA ALA A 140 -21.74 7.91 -3.24
C ALA A 140 -22.00 9.06 -2.24
N GLU A 141 -23.03 8.96 -1.41
CA GLU A 141 -23.27 9.88 -0.30
C GLU A 141 -22.47 9.49 0.94
N TYR A 142 -22.25 10.45 1.84
CA TYR A 142 -21.54 10.21 3.11
C TYR A 142 -22.53 10.08 4.27
N LEU A 143 -22.31 9.06 5.11
CA LEU A 143 -23.03 8.88 6.37
C LEU A 143 -22.11 9.15 7.55
N LEU A 144 -22.65 9.74 8.60
CA LEU A 144 -21.95 9.87 9.89
C LEU A 144 -22.37 8.70 10.79
N PHE A 145 -21.41 7.87 11.16
CA PHE A 145 -21.55 6.83 12.17
C PHE A 145 -21.05 7.39 13.50
N THR A 146 -21.83 7.29 14.57
CA THR A 146 -21.42 7.65 15.93
C THR A 146 -21.62 6.46 16.84
N LEU A 147 -20.56 6.05 17.52
CA LEU A 147 -20.59 5.01 18.55
C LEU A 147 -20.94 5.64 19.89
N TRP A 148 -21.90 5.07 20.58
CA TRP A 148 -22.42 5.51 21.87
C TRP A 148 -22.28 4.40 22.90
N GLU A 149 -22.16 4.79 24.16
CA GLU A 149 -22.44 3.93 25.30
C GLU A 149 -23.84 4.26 25.85
N ASP A 150 -24.56 3.25 26.32
CA ASP A 150 -25.94 3.38 26.82
C ASP A 150 -26.01 3.58 28.34
N ASP A 151 -25.71 4.79 28.79
CA ASP A 151 -25.67 5.21 30.21
C ASP A 151 -27.05 5.26 30.93
N ALA A 152 -28.18 4.92 30.27
CA ALA A 152 -29.54 5.11 30.80
C ALA A 152 -30.32 3.79 30.93
N ARG A 153 -30.93 3.54 32.11
CA ARG A 153 -31.84 2.40 32.33
C ARG A 153 -33.17 2.60 31.59
N ASP A 154 -33.17 2.29 30.30
CA ASP A 154 -34.23 1.66 29.49
C ASP A 154 -33.98 1.94 28.00
N SER A 155 -34.17 0.90 27.18
CA SER A 155 -33.66 0.72 25.81
C SER A 155 -34.01 1.82 24.79
N GLY A 156 -33.03 2.66 24.43
CA GLY A 156 -33.09 3.52 23.22
C GLY A 156 -32.16 4.73 23.22
N HIS A 157 -31.89 5.33 22.04
CA HIS A 157 -31.08 6.54 21.88
C HIS A 157 -31.64 7.71 22.70
N SER A 158 -31.03 8.00 23.86
CA SER A 158 -31.36 9.13 24.71
C SER A 158 -30.38 10.29 24.49
N THR A 159 -30.79 11.52 24.77
CA THR A 159 -29.89 12.69 24.77
C THR A 159 -28.90 12.70 25.93
N GLY A 160 -29.04 11.77 26.89
CA GLY A 160 -28.15 11.59 28.04
C GLY A 160 -26.97 10.65 27.81
N ASN A 161 -26.93 9.94 26.68
CA ASN A 161 -25.91 8.92 26.39
C ASN A 161 -24.60 9.54 25.91
N THR A 162 -23.47 8.93 26.27
CA THR A 162 -22.14 9.48 25.98
C THR A 162 -21.63 9.08 24.58
N PRO A 163 -21.30 10.03 23.68
CA PRO A 163 -20.67 9.71 22.40
C PRO A 163 -19.19 9.39 22.57
N ILE A 164 -18.80 8.23 22.05
CA ILE A 164 -17.45 7.67 22.19
C ILE A 164 -16.55 8.12 21.04
N ASP A 165 -16.97 7.85 19.81
CA ASP A 165 -16.23 8.13 18.57
C ASP A 165 -17.21 8.35 17.40
N SER A 166 -16.78 9.04 16.35
CA SER A 166 -17.58 9.25 15.14
C SER A 166 -16.75 9.17 13.87
N LYS A 167 -17.30 8.53 12.83
CA LYS A 167 -16.65 8.34 11.54
C LYS A 167 -17.58 8.65 10.39
N LYS A 168 -17.06 9.34 9.38
CA LYS A 168 -17.80 9.68 8.17
C LYS A 168 -17.38 8.75 7.04
N GLU A 169 -18.31 7.93 6.56
CA GLU A 169 -18.03 6.89 5.56
C GLU A 169 -18.94 7.02 4.34
N LYS A 170 -18.37 6.72 3.16
CA LYS A 170 -19.07 6.85 1.87
C LYS A 170 -19.80 5.54 1.55
N VAL A 171 -21.05 5.64 1.12
CA VAL A 171 -21.81 4.49 0.62
C VAL A 171 -21.23 4.03 -0.71
N LYS A 172 -20.85 2.76 -0.79
CA LYS A 172 -20.37 2.07 -1.98
C LYS A 172 -21.14 0.77 -2.16
N ASN A 173 -21.72 0.54 -3.34
CA ASN A 173 -22.55 -0.63 -3.64
C ASN A 173 -23.70 -0.81 -2.64
N GLY A 174 -24.34 0.29 -2.23
CA GLY A 174 -25.43 0.28 -1.26
C GLY A 174 -25.00 -0.02 0.19
N ILE A 175 -23.70 0.02 0.51
CA ILE A 175 -23.20 -0.22 1.86
C ILE A 175 -22.20 0.87 2.27
N ALA A 176 -22.34 1.44 3.46
CA ALA A 176 -21.29 2.21 4.13
C ALA A 176 -20.80 1.43 5.35
N ARG A 177 -19.48 1.37 5.57
CA ARG A 177 -18.86 0.55 6.61
C ARG A 177 -17.85 1.36 7.42
N ALA A 178 -18.08 1.51 8.71
CA ALA A 178 -17.22 2.22 9.66
C ALA A 178 -16.59 1.25 10.66
N GLU A 179 -15.28 1.33 10.87
CA GLU A 179 -14.58 0.50 11.87
C GLU A 179 -14.26 1.33 13.11
N PHE A 180 -14.74 0.93 14.29
CA PHE A 180 -14.41 1.53 15.58
C PHE A 180 -13.46 0.61 16.36
N MET A 181 -12.38 1.18 16.90
CA MET A 181 -11.44 0.45 17.75
C MET A 181 -11.69 0.88 19.20
N LEU A 182 -12.18 -0.04 20.04
CA LEU A 182 -12.47 0.23 21.45
C LEU A 182 -11.17 0.31 22.28
N THR A 183 -10.47 1.45 22.19
CA THR A 183 -9.22 1.66 22.93
C THR A 183 -9.44 1.87 24.44
N LYS A 184 -8.39 1.68 25.26
CA LYS A 184 -8.38 1.83 26.74
C LYS A 184 -8.83 3.22 27.19
N ALA A 185 -8.58 4.25 26.39
CA ALA A 185 -9.05 5.61 26.64
C ALA A 185 -10.54 5.80 26.35
N LEU A 186 -11.08 5.12 25.32
CA LEU A 186 -12.49 5.21 24.93
C LEU A 186 -13.40 4.47 25.92
N MET A 187 -12.96 3.33 26.46
CA MET A 187 -13.71 2.66 27.54
C MET A 187 -13.64 3.43 28.87
N ARG A 188 -12.50 4.06 29.22
CA ARG A 188 -12.46 4.95 30.39
C ARG A 188 -13.38 6.17 30.26
N LYS A 189 -13.59 6.65 29.04
CA LYS A 189 -14.53 7.73 28.72
C LYS A 189 -15.99 7.25 28.81
N ALA A 190 -16.28 6.03 28.36
CA ALA A 190 -17.58 5.39 28.53
C ALA A 190 -17.89 5.10 30.02
N MET A 191 -16.89 4.77 30.84
CA MET A 191 -17.08 4.49 32.27
C MET A 191 -17.35 5.73 33.14
N GLN A 192 -17.30 6.94 32.59
CA GLN A 192 -17.54 8.18 33.33
C GLN A 192 -19.05 8.45 33.46
N GLY A 193 -19.74 7.65 34.26
CA GLY A 193 -21.19 7.76 34.47
C GLY A 193 -21.86 6.46 34.92
N GLU A 194 -21.23 5.32 34.59
CA GLU A 194 -21.83 3.99 34.77
C GLU A 194 -21.90 3.53 36.23
N THR A 195 -23.07 3.03 36.63
CA THR A 195 -23.36 2.59 38.02
C THR A 195 -23.33 1.07 38.20
N ASP A 196 -23.34 0.28 37.12
CA ASP A 196 -23.17 -1.18 37.16
C ASP A 196 -22.00 -1.64 36.25
N PRO A 197 -20.83 -1.97 36.83
CA PRO A 197 -19.58 -2.05 36.08
C PRO A 197 -19.31 -3.39 35.38
N GLN A 198 -20.27 -4.32 35.29
CA GLN A 198 -20.00 -5.68 34.79
C GLN A 198 -20.13 -5.85 33.27
N GLN A 199 -21.06 -5.12 32.64
CA GLN A 199 -21.25 -5.09 31.18
C GLN A 199 -21.59 -3.67 30.72
N MET A 200 -20.98 -3.23 29.62
CA MET A 200 -21.30 -1.98 28.93
C MET A 200 -22.12 -2.27 27.69
N GLU A 201 -23.08 -1.41 27.39
CA GLU A 201 -23.95 -1.56 26.24
C GLU A 201 -23.57 -0.52 25.19
N PHE A 202 -23.09 -0.97 24.03
CA PHE A 202 -22.73 -0.08 22.93
C PHE A 202 -23.73 -0.18 21.79
N TYR A 203 -24.03 0.96 21.18
CA TYR A 203 -24.78 1.02 19.94
C TYR A 203 -24.21 2.08 19.02
N VAL A 204 -24.51 1.97 17.72
CA VAL A 204 -24.09 2.94 16.72
C VAL A 204 -25.31 3.62 16.14
N THR A 205 -25.30 4.96 16.09
CA THR A 205 -26.24 5.72 15.28
C THR A 205 -25.62 6.05 13.93
N VAL A 206 -26.42 5.99 12.88
CA VAL A 206 -26.02 6.43 11.54
C VAL A 206 -27.01 7.48 11.04
N GLU A 207 -26.49 8.60 10.56
CA GLU A 207 -27.29 9.68 10.01
C GLU A 207 -26.80 10.14 8.63
N TYR A 208 -27.75 10.41 7.75
CA TYR A 208 -27.55 10.97 6.41
C TYR A 208 -27.97 12.44 6.33
N TYR A 209 -29.06 12.80 7.04
CA TYR A 209 -29.50 14.18 7.32
C TYR A 209 -29.52 14.36 8.83
N ALA A 210 -29.11 15.53 9.33
CA ALA A 210 -28.92 15.86 10.75
C ALA A 210 -30.17 15.70 11.67
N HIS A 211 -31.29 15.18 11.15
CA HIS A 211 -32.57 15.05 11.85
C HIS A 211 -33.20 13.64 11.76
N LYS A 212 -32.55 12.66 11.11
CA LYS A 212 -33.01 11.26 11.05
C LYS A 212 -31.88 10.29 11.38
N LYS A 213 -31.86 9.81 12.62
CA LYS A 213 -30.87 8.85 13.12
C LYS A 213 -31.44 7.42 13.08
N HIS A 214 -30.64 6.48 12.61
CA HIS A 214 -30.92 5.05 12.73
C HIS A 214 -29.92 4.42 13.71
N ALA A 215 -30.40 3.83 14.80
CA ALA A 215 -29.58 3.18 15.81
C ALA A 215 -29.52 1.65 15.57
N THR A 216 -28.38 1.03 15.91
CA THR A 216 -28.31 -0.43 16.10
C THR A 216 -29.00 -0.85 17.39
N ASN A 217 -29.27 -2.14 17.55
CA ASN A 217 -29.49 -2.69 18.89
C ASN A 217 -28.20 -2.54 19.73
N ASN A 218 -28.37 -2.52 21.05
CA ASN A 218 -27.26 -2.59 21.98
C ASN A 218 -26.51 -3.91 21.80
N VAL A 219 -25.19 -3.85 21.92
CA VAL A 219 -24.36 -5.05 22.02
C VAL A 219 -23.57 -4.98 23.31
N ASN A 220 -23.76 -6.00 24.14
CA ASN A 220 -23.17 -6.06 25.46
C ASN A 220 -21.69 -6.45 25.34
N VAL A 221 -20.83 -5.51 25.72
CA VAL A 221 -19.40 -5.74 25.93
C VAL A 221 -19.20 -6.04 27.39
N SER A 222 -18.67 -7.21 27.69
CA SER A 222 -18.22 -7.47 29.06
C SER A 222 -17.09 -6.52 29.40
N THR A 223 -17.29 -5.73 30.45
CA THR A 223 -16.23 -4.88 31.00
C THR A 223 -15.12 -5.81 31.50
N PRO A 224 -13.88 -5.69 30.98
CA PRO A 224 -12.77 -6.53 31.44
C PRO A 224 -12.60 -6.42 32.96
N ASP A 225 -12.26 -7.52 33.64
CA ASP A 225 -12.06 -7.56 35.09
C ASP A 225 -11.06 -6.52 35.62
N GLU A 226 -10.14 -6.07 34.75
CA GLU A 226 -9.14 -5.03 34.98
C GLU A 226 -9.72 -3.61 35.11
N LEU A 227 -10.94 -3.39 34.61
CA LEU A 227 -11.65 -2.12 34.61
C LEU A 227 -12.83 -2.11 35.62
N ARG A 228 -13.20 -3.25 36.22
CA ARG A 228 -14.27 -3.33 37.22
C ARG A 228 -13.79 -2.71 38.56
N PRO A 229 -14.57 -1.84 39.23
CA PRO A 229 -14.31 -1.43 40.61
C PRO A 229 -14.24 -2.64 41.55
N ALA A 230 -13.34 -2.62 42.53
CA ALA A 230 -13.24 -3.69 43.53
C ALA A 230 -14.54 -3.78 44.34
N SER A 231 -15.23 -4.93 44.29
CA SER A 231 -16.38 -5.18 45.16
C SER A 231 -15.91 -5.32 46.61
N GLY A 232 -16.05 -4.23 47.37
CA GLY A 232 -15.88 -4.23 48.82
C GLY A 232 -15.09 -3.03 49.35
N GLN A 233 -15.77 -1.89 49.51
CA GLN A 233 -15.62 -1.01 50.67
C GLN A 233 -16.80 -0.01 50.75
N PRO A 234 -17.24 0.39 51.96
CA PRO A 234 -18.56 0.99 52.20
C PRO A 234 -18.69 2.41 51.65
N GLN A 235 -19.91 2.78 51.24
CA GLN A 235 -20.29 4.14 50.83
C GLN A 235 -19.99 5.18 51.92
N PRO A 236 -19.50 6.38 51.56
CA PRO A 236 -19.50 7.53 52.46
C PRO A 236 -20.94 7.99 52.74
N GLN A 237 -21.32 8.05 54.02
CA GLN A 237 -22.58 8.65 54.46
C GLN A 237 -22.64 10.15 54.08
N PRO A 238 -23.76 10.64 53.53
CA PRO A 238 -24.00 12.08 53.36
C PRO A 238 -24.22 12.75 54.73
N GLN A 239 -23.54 13.87 54.98
CA GLN A 239 -23.86 14.77 56.09
C GLN A 239 -25.21 15.47 55.86
N PRO A 240 -26.02 15.70 56.91
CA PRO A 240 -27.38 16.22 56.78
C PRO A 240 -27.42 17.75 56.67
N GLN A 241 -28.23 18.27 55.74
CA GLN A 241 -28.75 19.63 55.75
C GLN A 241 -30.30 19.61 55.86
N PRO A 242 -30.92 20.69 56.37
CA PRO A 242 -32.16 20.63 57.15
C PRO A 242 -33.43 20.39 56.33
N GLN A 243 -34.35 19.63 56.90
CA GLN A 243 -35.68 19.32 56.36
C GLN A 243 -36.62 20.54 56.40
N GLN A 244 -37.35 20.76 55.29
CA GLN A 244 -38.68 21.37 55.32
C GLN A 244 -39.74 20.30 55.01
N PRO A 245 -40.96 20.43 55.57
CA PRO A 245 -41.80 19.28 55.91
C PRO A 245 -42.83 18.93 54.81
N GLN A 246 -43.04 17.63 54.59
CA GLN A 246 -44.22 17.12 53.88
C GLN A 246 -45.23 16.54 54.88
N GLN A 247 -46.51 16.87 54.64
CA GLN A 247 -47.68 16.44 55.39
C GLN A 247 -48.00 14.94 55.19
N PRO A 248 -48.74 14.33 56.14
CA PRO A 248 -48.83 12.88 56.32
C PRO A 248 -50.13 12.28 55.78
N GLN A 249 -50.10 10.99 55.42
CA GLN A 249 -51.29 10.12 55.45
C GLN A 249 -50.87 8.63 55.65
N PRO A 250 -51.77 7.75 56.14
CA PRO A 250 -51.57 7.01 57.39
C PRO A 250 -51.41 5.49 57.22
N ALA A 251 -51.01 4.83 58.31
CA ALA A 251 -50.83 3.38 58.48
C ALA A 251 -52.03 2.73 59.24
N PRO A 252 -51.98 1.44 59.67
CA PRO A 252 -52.03 0.18 58.90
C PRO A 252 -53.00 -0.88 59.52
N ALA A 253 -52.88 -2.16 59.06
CA ALA A 253 -53.09 -3.46 59.76
C ALA A 253 -54.36 -4.30 59.39
N PRO A 254 -54.44 -5.64 59.64
CA PRO A 254 -53.41 -6.72 59.76
C PRO A 254 -53.80 -8.13 59.18
N THR A 255 -52.87 -9.10 59.34
CA THR A 255 -52.99 -10.57 59.68
C THR A 255 -53.00 -11.71 58.62
N GLN A 256 -52.06 -12.66 58.87
CA GLN A 256 -51.74 -14.04 58.39
C GLN A 256 -52.88 -15.10 58.58
N PRO A 257 -52.77 -16.42 58.22
CA PRO A 257 -51.59 -17.28 57.95
C PRO A 257 -51.64 -18.31 56.78
N GLU A 258 -50.49 -18.92 56.50
CA GLU A 258 -50.21 -20.08 55.62
C GLU A 258 -50.36 -21.42 56.38
N PRO A 259 -50.59 -22.56 55.68
CA PRO A 259 -49.74 -23.73 55.95
C PRO A 259 -49.39 -24.62 54.73
N GLU A 260 -48.09 -24.95 54.65
CA GLU A 260 -47.36 -26.18 54.25
C GLU A 260 -47.79 -27.10 53.07
N PRO A 261 -46.80 -27.71 52.38
CA PRO A 261 -46.35 -29.06 52.78
C PRO A 261 -44.82 -29.27 52.77
N GLN A 262 -44.29 -29.99 53.77
CA GLN A 262 -42.99 -30.69 53.74
C GLN A 262 -43.12 -32.17 54.15
N SER A 263 -42.49 -33.06 53.37
CA SER A 263 -41.68 -34.23 53.79
C SER A 263 -41.03 -34.79 52.51
N ALA A 264 -39.70 -34.88 52.33
CA ALA A 264 -38.60 -35.52 53.05
C ALA A 264 -38.43 -37.03 52.72
N HIS A 265 -37.32 -37.38 52.05
CA HIS A 265 -36.56 -38.63 52.28
C HIS A 265 -35.12 -38.48 51.78
N GLY A 266 -34.15 -38.95 52.58
CA GLY A 266 -32.70 -38.90 52.32
C GLY A 266 -31.98 -40.25 52.45
N THR A 267 -30.75 -40.25 51.89
CA THR A 267 -29.49 -40.96 52.25
C THR A 267 -29.32 -42.50 52.28
N ALA A 268 -28.45 -42.98 51.37
CA ALA A 268 -27.19 -43.78 51.49
C ALA A 268 -27.07 -45.15 52.23
N HIS A 269 -26.45 -46.14 51.56
CA HIS A 269 -25.26 -46.95 51.99
C HIS A 269 -24.83 -47.95 50.88
N ASN A 270 -23.58 -47.93 50.37
CA ASN A 270 -22.30 -48.53 50.82
C ASN A 270 -22.10 -50.03 50.54
N THR A 271 -21.09 -50.37 49.73
CA THR A 271 -20.08 -51.40 50.05
C THR A 271 -18.84 -51.23 49.16
N GLN A 272 -17.70 -50.94 49.79
CA GLN A 272 -16.34 -51.08 49.28
C GLN A 272 -15.82 -52.48 49.68
N PRO A 273 -14.85 -53.07 48.97
CA PRO A 273 -13.44 -53.10 49.47
C PRO A 273 -12.42 -53.06 48.31
N ALA A 274 -11.10 -52.86 48.45
CA ALA A 274 -10.19 -52.18 49.38
C ALA A 274 -8.87 -51.95 48.58
N THR A 275 -8.10 -50.93 48.97
CA THR A 275 -7.01 -50.22 48.25
C THR A 275 -5.59 -50.84 48.25
N SER A 276 -4.76 -50.48 47.25
CA SER A 276 -3.36 -49.96 47.37
C SER A 276 -2.73 -49.55 45.99
N PRO A 277 -1.74 -48.62 45.92
CA PRO A 277 -1.64 -47.55 44.90
C PRO A 277 -0.30 -47.53 44.04
N PRO A 278 0.26 -46.37 43.57
CA PRO A 278 0.24 -45.70 42.23
C PRO A 278 1.65 -45.75 41.50
N PRO A 279 2.05 -45.05 40.36
CA PRO A 279 1.87 -43.62 40.00
C PRO A 279 1.76 -43.21 38.50
N GLY A 280 1.37 -41.94 38.27
CA GLY A 280 1.55 -41.18 37.01
C GLY A 280 0.34 -40.30 36.66
N GLY A 281 0.09 -39.18 37.34
CA GLY A 281 0.53 -37.83 36.91
C GLY A 281 -0.11 -37.46 35.56
N VAL A 282 -1.06 -36.52 35.42
CA VAL A 282 -1.01 -35.09 35.80
C VAL A 282 -2.44 -34.52 35.93
N SER A 283 -2.60 -33.52 36.81
CA SER A 283 -3.81 -32.75 37.11
C SER A 283 -4.48 -32.06 35.89
N PRO A 284 -5.82 -31.84 35.90
CA PRO A 284 -6.42 -30.80 35.06
C PRO A 284 -6.12 -29.43 35.69
N THR A 285 -5.17 -28.71 35.10
CA THR A 285 -4.85 -27.34 35.49
C THR A 285 -6.02 -26.42 35.16
N THR A 286 -6.55 -25.74 36.18
CA THR A 286 -7.43 -24.57 36.06
C THR A 286 -6.80 -23.53 35.13
N VAL A 287 -7.49 -23.11 34.07
CA VAL A 287 -7.05 -21.99 33.23
C VAL A 287 -7.61 -20.70 33.82
N ASN A 288 -6.78 -20.03 34.62
CA ASN A 288 -7.00 -18.62 34.99
C ASN A 288 -6.99 -17.75 33.72
N PRO A 289 -7.89 -16.75 33.59
CA PRO A 289 -7.79 -15.76 32.52
C PRO A 289 -6.53 -14.92 32.74
N VAL A 290 -5.58 -14.98 31.81
CA VAL A 290 -4.32 -14.23 31.90
C VAL A 290 -4.57 -12.79 31.46
N LYS A 291 -4.57 -11.87 32.42
CA LYS A 291 -4.33 -10.43 32.22
C LYS A 291 -2.94 -10.29 31.60
N ALA A 292 -2.84 -10.15 30.27
CA ALA A 292 -1.55 -10.16 29.60
C ALA A 292 -1.05 -8.71 29.38
N GLU A 293 -0.20 -8.23 30.28
CA GLU A 293 0.69 -7.11 29.97
C GLU A 293 1.53 -7.39 28.72
N ASP A 294 1.90 -6.34 27.98
CA ASP A 294 2.80 -6.48 26.81
C ASP A 294 3.57 -5.23 26.38
N LEU A 295 4.71 -5.47 25.72
CA LEU A 295 5.42 -4.50 24.88
C LEU A 295 4.94 -4.66 23.43
N LEU A 296 4.21 -3.67 22.92
CA LEU A 296 3.53 -3.74 21.62
C LEU A 296 4.44 -3.33 20.45
N ASP A 297 5.25 -2.29 20.65
CA ASP A 297 6.12 -1.74 19.61
C ASP A 297 7.29 -0.99 20.24
N ALA A 298 8.41 -0.88 19.54
CA ALA A 298 9.47 0.07 19.86
C ALA A 298 10.12 0.61 18.58
N TYR A 299 10.36 1.91 18.51
CA TYR A 299 10.85 2.58 17.31
C TYR A 299 11.56 3.90 17.58
N PHE A 300 12.32 4.37 16.59
CA PHE A 300 12.87 5.72 16.54
C PHE A 300 11.82 6.71 16.02
N ALA A 301 11.72 7.88 16.62
CA ALA A 301 10.71 8.87 16.25
C ALA A 301 11.27 10.30 16.18
N LYS A 302 10.63 11.14 15.36
CA LYS A 302 10.73 12.61 15.44
C LYS A 302 9.46 13.18 16.04
N LYS A 303 9.61 14.20 16.89
CA LYS A 303 8.49 14.92 17.51
C LYS A 303 8.03 16.01 16.57
N GLU A 304 6.79 15.91 16.13
CA GLU A 304 6.12 16.90 15.31
C GLU A 304 4.88 17.43 16.03
N TYR A 305 4.51 18.68 15.79
CA TYR A 305 3.26 19.23 16.31
C TYR A 305 2.19 19.11 15.24
N THR A 306 1.49 17.97 15.22
CA THR A 306 0.44 17.68 14.22
C THR A 306 -0.87 17.21 14.83
N LYS A 307 -0.88 16.82 16.11
CA LYS A 307 -2.10 16.37 16.80
C LYS A 307 -2.97 17.58 17.12
N GLN A 308 -4.12 17.71 16.47
CA GLN A 308 -5.08 18.75 16.82
C GLN A 308 -5.64 18.48 18.23
N THR A 309 -5.40 19.40 19.18
CA THR A 309 -5.81 19.18 20.58
C THR A 309 -7.19 19.74 20.89
N GLY A 310 -7.73 20.62 20.05
CA GLY A 310 -8.94 21.40 20.34
C GLY A 310 -8.74 22.48 21.41
N GLU A 311 -7.55 22.60 22.01
CA GLU A 311 -7.22 23.64 22.98
C GLU A 311 -7.08 24.98 22.25
N GLU A 312 -7.91 25.97 22.59
CA GLU A 312 -7.82 27.31 22.01
C GLU A 312 -6.47 27.95 22.37
N ASP A 313 -5.81 28.55 21.38
CA ASP A 313 -4.49 29.18 21.52
C ASP A 313 -4.46 30.50 20.75
N GLY A 314 -5.25 31.46 21.23
CA GLY A 314 -5.34 32.82 20.71
C GLY A 314 -6.14 32.95 19.41
N THR A 315 -5.83 34.00 18.65
CA THR A 315 -6.51 34.35 17.39
C THR A 315 -5.50 34.69 16.31
N HIS A 316 -5.89 34.50 15.04
CA HIS A 316 -5.13 34.93 13.88
C HIS A 316 -5.94 35.93 13.05
N THR A 317 -5.29 37.02 12.64
CA THR A 317 -5.88 38.04 11.78
C THR A 317 -5.31 37.91 10.37
N TYR A 318 -6.16 37.60 9.40
CA TYR A 318 -5.79 37.56 7.99
C TYR A 318 -6.17 38.87 7.29
N THR A 319 -5.24 39.46 6.56
CA THR A 319 -5.44 40.69 5.77
C THR A 319 -5.54 40.36 4.28
N PHE A 320 -6.60 40.84 3.63
CA PHE A 320 -6.80 40.66 2.20
C PHE A 320 -5.90 41.61 1.39
N GLY A 321 -5.10 41.09 0.44
CA GLY A 321 -4.23 41.87 -0.45
C GLY A 321 -4.55 41.68 -1.94
N GLY A 322 -4.18 42.67 -2.79
CA GLY A 322 -4.26 42.62 -4.26
C GLY A 322 -5.13 43.70 -4.93
N THR A 323 -5.15 43.71 -6.27
CA THR A 323 -5.95 44.62 -7.14
C THR A 323 -7.30 44.05 -7.56
N LYS A 324 -7.66 42.84 -7.12
CA LYS A 324 -8.92 42.19 -7.50
C LYS A 324 -10.10 42.80 -6.75
N SER A 325 -11.20 43.04 -7.48
CA SER A 325 -12.49 43.42 -6.90
C SER A 325 -13.01 42.33 -5.95
N GLY A 326 -13.71 42.74 -4.88
CA GLY A 326 -13.86 42.04 -3.60
C GLY A 326 -14.16 40.52 -3.62
N ASN A 327 -13.64 39.84 -2.60
CA ASN A 327 -13.90 38.42 -2.34
C ASN A 327 -15.31 38.26 -1.78
N LYS A 328 -16.26 37.83 -2.62
CA LYS A 328 -17.65 37.60 -2.21
C LYS A 328 -17.74 36.51 -1.15
N THR A 329 -18.62 36.72 -0.18
CA THR A 329 -18.90 35.82 0.95
C THR A 329 -20.39 35.77 1.31
N GLY A 330 -21.26 36.30 0.43
CA GLY A 330 -22.71 36.39 0.65
C GLY A 330 -23.44 35.04 0.65
N THR A 331 -22.87 34.01 0.01
CA THR A 331 -23.39 32.63 0.07
C THR A 331 -22.46 31.71 0.86
N ALA A 332 -22.99 30.60 1.38
CA ALA A 332 -22.21 29.58 2.09
C ALA A 332 -21.09 28.99 1.21
N GLU A 333 -21.35 28.82 -0.09
CA GLU A 333 -20.40 28.31 -1.06
C GLU A 333 -19.25 29.29 -1.32
N GLU A 334 -19.56 30.58 -1.48
CA GLU A 334 -18.56 31.64 -1.63
C GLU A 334 -17.72 31.80 -0.34
N LYS A 335 -18.37 31.81 0.82
CA LYS A 335 -17.73 31.84 2.13
C LYS A 335 -16.76 30.67 2.32
N ASN A 336 -17.16 29.45 1.96
CA ASN A 336 -16.29 28.28 2.04
C ASN A 336 -15.09 28.38 1.09
N LYS A 337 -15.28 28.90 -0.14
CA LYS A 337 -14.16 29.13 -1.09
C LYS A 337 -13.15 30.14 -0.54
N VAL A 338 -13.62 31.24 0.05
CA VAL A 338 -12.76 32.25 0.65
C VAL A 338 -12.05 31.69 1.90
N ALA A 339 -12.77 30.99 2.78
CA ALA A 339 -12.19 30.35 3.96
C ALA A 339 -11.14 29.29 3.62
N GLN A 340 -11.37 28.46 2.60
CA GLN A 340 -10.38 27.51 2.08
C GLN A 340 -9.13 28.22 1.55
N THR A 341 -9.31 29.33 0.84
CA THR A 341 -8.20 30.14 0.32
C THR A 341 -7.36 30.72 1.46
N ILE A 342 -8.00 31.25 2.50
CA ILE A 342 -7.33 31.78 3.70
C ILE A 342 -6.57 30.67 4.41
N LEU A 343 -7.25 29.55 4.71
CA LEU A 343 -6.66 28.39 5.37
C LEU A 343 -5.42 27.89 4.62
N GLY A 344 -5.52 27.79 3.29
CA GLY A 344 -4.41 27.38 2.42
C GLY A 344 -3.19 28.28 2.50
N LYS A 345 -3.36 29.59 2.74
CA LYS A 345 -2.28 30.57 2.86
C LYS A 345 -1.63 30.61 4.25
N ILE A 346 -2.40 30.39 5.31
CA ILE A 346 -1.92 30.57 6.70
C ILE A 346 -1.47 29.27 7.37
N LYS A 347 -1.89 28.11 6.86
CA LYS A 347 -1.69 26.80 7.53
C LYS A 347 -0.24 26.54 7.94
N ASP A 348 0.72 26.89 7.09
CA ASP A 348 2.14 26.61 7.33
C ASP A 348 2.74 27.59 8.36
N SER A 349 2.25 28.84 8.36
CA SER A 349 2.60 29.86 9.35
C SER A 349 2.02 29.56 10.74
N LEU A 350 0.80 29.03 10.81
CA LEU A 350 0.23 28.57 12.08
C LEU A 350 0.96 27.33 12.58
N LYS A 351 1.27 26.38 11.69
CA LYS A 351 1.99 25.15 12.06
C LYS A 351 3.37 25.45 12.64
N SER A 352 4.11 26.43 12.11
CA SER A 352 5.42 26.83 12.68
C SER A 352 5.31 27.43 14.09
N GLN A 353 4.15 27.98 14.42
CA GLN A 353 3.81 28.47 15.76
C GLN A 353 3.23 27.39 16.67
N LYS A 354 3.23 26.12 16.24
CA LYS A 354 2.58 24.99 16.93
C LYS A 354 1.06 25.20 17.07
N LYS A 355 0.42 25.86 16.10
CA LYS A 355 -1.02 26.19 16.05
C LYS A 355 -1.69 25.70 14.76
N TYR A 356 -3.02 25.66 14.76
CA TYR A 356 -3.84 25.46 13.57
C TYR A 356 -5.14 26.27 13.64
N ALA A 357 -5.83 26.39 12.51
CA ALA A 357 -7.19 26.91 12.42
C ALA A 357 -8.03 25.93 11.59
N THR A 358 -9.34 25.89 11.81
CA THR A 358 -10.24 25.03 11.03
C THR A 358 -10.97 25.83 9.97
N LEU A 359 -11.46 25.13 8.93
CA LEU A 359 -12.24 25.75 7.88
C LEU A 359 -13.51 26.39 8.46
N GLU A 360 -14.16 25.69 9.40
CA GLU A 360 -15.39 26.12 10.06
C GLU A 360 -15.20 27.42 10.83
N VAL A 361 -14.09 27.54 11.57
CA VAL A 361 -13.79 28.72 12.38
C VAL A 361 -13.45 29.93 11.51
N ILE A 362 -12.77 29.73 10.38
CA ILE A 362 -12.50 30.80 9.40
C ILE A 362 -13.80 31.21 8.68
N ALA A 363 -14.62 30.24 8.25
CA ALA A 363 -15.90 30.52 7.60
C ALA A 363 -16.87 31.26 8.53
N ALA A 364 -16.92 30.87 9.81
CA ALA A 364 -17.71 31.55 10.83
C ALA A 364 -17.30 33.03 11.01
N ALA A 365 -16.00 33.33 10.92
CA ALA A 365 -15.49 34.68 11.05
C ALA A 365 -15.74 35.61 9.84
N LEU A 366 -16.07 35.04 8.67
CA LEU A 366 -16.38 35.81 7.45
C LEU A 366 -17.83 36.34 7.49
N THR A 367 -18.12 37.39 8.25
CA THR A 367 -19.49 37.89 8.45
C THR A 367 -19.98 38.88 7.38
N ALA A 368 -19.07 39.40 6.55
CA ALA A 368 -19.41 40.34 5.49
C ALA A 368 -20.03 39.70 4.25
N GLU A 369 -20.64 40.52 3.38
CA GLU A 369 -21.01 40.12 2.02
C GLU A 369 -19.80 40.05 1.07
N ALA A 370 -18.74 40.81 1.34
CA ALA A 370 -17.47 40.73 0.63
C ALA A 370 -16.29 41.27 1.46
N TYR A 371 -15.09 40.78 1.18
CA TYR A 371 -13.84 41.27 1.79
C TYR A 371 -12.85 41.75 0.71
N GLY A 372 -12.26 42.94 0.87
CA GLY A 372 -11.33 43.49 -0.13
C GLY A 372 -10.94 44.96 0.08
N LYS A 373 -10.19 45.53 -0.87
CA LYS A 373 -9.66 46.90 -0.76
C LYS A 373 -10.74 47.98 -0.81
N ASP A 374 -11.80 47.74 -1.59
CA ASP A 374 -12.86 48.72 -1.93
C ASP A 374 -14.14 48.56 -1.08
N THR A 375 -14.17 47.58 -0.16
CA THR A 375 -15.26 47.42 0.81
C THR A 375 -14.96 48.29 2.03
N VAL A 376 -15.87 49.19 2.38
CA VAL A 376 -15.64 50.32 3.30
C VAL A 376 -15.11 49.92 4.69
N ASN A 377 -15.22 48.66 5.15
CA ASN A 377 -14.68 48.24 6.47
C ASN A 377 -14.25 46.75 6.61
N GLN A 378 -13.92 46.04 5.53
CA GLN A 378 -13.70 44.56 5.58
C GLN A 378 -12.38 44.12 4.92
N LYS A 379 -11.28 44.75 5.33
CA LYS A 379 -9.92 44.43 4.85
C LYS A 379 -9.25 43.28 5.61
N THR A 380 -9.78 42.92 6.77
CA THR A 380 -9.24 41.87 7.63
C THR A 380 -10.34 40.96 8.15
N VAL A 381 -9.97 39.73 8.50
CA VAL A 381 -10.82 38.80 9.24
C VAL A 381 -10.01 38.15 10.36
N THR A 382 -10.57 38.12 11.56
CA THR A 382 -9.94 37.54 12.75
C THR A 382 -10.70 36.30 13.18
N PHE A 383 -9.99 35.20 13.42
CA PHE A 383 -10.58 33.93 13.81
C PHE A 383 -9.72 33.22 14.86
N LYS A 384 -10.32 32.30 15.61
CA LYS A 384 -9.62 31.55 16.66
C LYS A 384 -8.58 30.60 16.08
N THR A 385 -7.50 30.40 16.82
CA THR A 385 -6.50 29.36 16.56
C THR A 385 -6.49 28.36 17.70
N PHE A 386 -5.98 27.17 17.42
CA PHE A 386 -5.92 26.05 18.34
C PHE A 386 -4.51 25.48 18.39
N LYS A 387 -4.16 24.84 19.49
CA LYS A 387 -2.84 24.26 19.71
C LYS A 387 -2.67 22.95 18.95
N LEU A 388 -1.51 22.76 18.35
CA LEU A 388 -1.04 21.45 17.90
C LEU A 388 -0.26 20.80 19.04
N GLY A 389 -0.65 19.60 19.40
CA GLY A 389 0.01 18.73 20.35
C GLY A 389 1.11 17.91 19.70
N PRO A 390 2.07 17.40 20.49
CA PRO A 390 3.17 16.59 19.99
C PRO A 390 2.66 15.23 19.51
N ASP A 391 3.18 14.80 18.38
CA ASP A 391 3.03 13.50 17.78
C ASP A 391 4.42 12.93 17.49
N PHE A 392 4.66 11.69 17.90
CA PHE A 392 5.96 11.04 17.79
C PHE A 392 5.94 10.14 16.57
N LYS A 393 6.20 10.74 15.41
CA LYS A 393 6.19 10.08 14.12
C LYS A 393 7.38 9.14 14.01
N LYS A 394 7.08 7.85 13.80
CA LYS A 394 8.09 6.83 13.51
C LYS A 394 8.92 7.26 12.30
N VAL A 395 10.24 7.18 12.43
CA VAL A 395 11.20 7.37 11.35
C VAL A 395 11.95 6.06 11.13
N ASP A 396 12.24 5.74 9.88
CA ASP A 396 12.96 4.53 9.46
C ASP A 396 14.46 4.80 9.23
N SER A 397 14.88 6.07 9.26
CA SER A 397 16.27 6.47 9.06
C SER A 397 16.59 7.83 9.68
N ALA A 398 17.87 8.04 10.00
CA ALA A 398 18.44 9.35 10.31
C ALA A 398 19.97 9.32 10.14
N PRO A 399 20.62 10.45 9.85
CA PRO A 399 22.08 10.54 9.91
C PRO A 399 22.58 10.40 11.35
N LEU A 400 23.86 10.07 11.52
CA LEU A 400 24.53 10.30 12.80
C LEU A 400 24.46 11.79 13.16
N ASP A 401 24.48 12.09 14.46
CA ASP A 401 24.35 13.45 15.02
C ASP A 401 22.93 14.04 14.95
N ASP A 402 21.92 13.27 14.49
CA ASP A 402 20.51 13.67 14.59
C ASP A 402 19.96 13.44 16.00
N LYS A 403 19.01 14.28 16.40
CA LYS A 403 18.25 14.15 17.65
C LYS A 403 16.93 13.42 17.40
N LEU A 404 16.66 12.39 18.19
CA LEU A 404 15.52 11.47 18.01
C LEU A 404 14.87 11.14 19.35
N TYR A 405 13.73 10.45 19.30
CA TYR A 405 13.12 9.79 20.45
C TYR A 405 13.18 8.28 20.28
N LEU A 406 13.57 7.57 21.33
CA LEU A 406 13.22 6.16 21.49
C LEU A 406 11.82 6.08 22.05
N VAL A 407 10.93 5.42 21.34
CA VAL A 407 9.53 5.26 21.73
C VAL A 407 9.23 3.78 21.91
N ALA A 408 8.62 3.42 23.04
CA ALA A 408 8.03 2.09 23.23
C ALA A 408 6.54 2.21 23.53
N ARG A 409 5.70 1.49 22.79
CA ARG A 409 4.27 1.36 23.06
C ARG A 409 4.03 0.12 23.87
N THR A 410 3.21 0.25 24.89
CA THR A 410 2.99 -0.78 25.91
C THR A 410 1.51 -1.00 26.13
N MET A 411 1.19 -2.08 26.82
CA MET A 411 -0.17 -2.40 27.26
C MET A 411 -0.09 -2.89 28.70
N MET A 412 -0.85 -2.26 29.60
CA MET A 412 -0.91 -2.60 31.04
C MET A 412 0.42 -2.55 31.79
N LEU A 413 1.37 -1.78 31.28
CA LEU A 413 2.65 -1.52 31.94
C LEU A 413 2.72 -0.10 32.51
N GLU A 414 1.58 0.59 32.71
CA GLU A 414 1.54 1.97 33.22
C GLU A 414 2.32 2.11 34.54
N GLY A 415 3.18 3.11 34.64
CA GLY A 415 4.06 3.32 35.80
C GLY A 415 5.23 2.33 35.92
N LYS A 416 5.31 1.27 35.10
CA LYS A 416 6.46 0.35 35.06
C LYS A 416 7.62 0.96 34.26
N GLN A 417 8.81 0.40 34.46
CA GLN A 417 10.01 0.78 33.70
C GLN A 417 10.12 -0.08 32.43
N VAL A 418 10.40 0.59 31.31
CA VAL A 418 10.87 -0.04 30.07
C VAL A 418 12.32 0.34 29.88
N THR A 419 13.16 -0.65 29.62
CA THR A 419 14.54 -0.48 29.18
C THR A 419 14.63 -0.72 27.67
N ILE A 420 15.43 0.08 26.98
CA ILE A 420 15.63 -0.03 25.53
C ILE A 420 17.14 0.01 25.26
N SER A 421 17.65 -0.92 24.48
CA SER A 421 19.01 -0.88 23.93
C SER A 421 18.95 -0.77 22.41
N ILE A 422 19.87 0.01 21.84
CA ILE A 422 20.06 0.12 20.40
C ILE A 422 21.13 -0.88 19.99
N LYS A 423 20.86 -1.69 18.97
CA LYS A 423 21.78 -2.73 18.51
C LYS A 423 22.07 -2.59 17.02
N GLU A 424 23.31 -2.81 16.64
CA GLU A 424 23.74 -2.90 15.25
C GLU A 424 23.35 -4.24 14.66
N LYS A 425 22.80 -4.23 13.45
CA LYS A 425 22.52 -5.45 12.68
C LYS A 425 23.82 -6.07 12.19
N ASP A 426 24.63 -5.27 11.50
CA ASP A 426 25.81 -5.75 10.76
C ASP A 426 27.13 -5.40 11.44
N GLY A 427 27.08 -4.52 12.45
CA GLY A 427 28.20 -4.18 13.31
C GLY A 427 29.26 -3.31 12.66
N ILE A 428 28.91 -2.36 11.79
CA ILE A 428 29.91 -1.54 11.09
C ILE A 428 30.64 -0.62 12.07
N ILE A 429 29.96 -0.07 13.07
CA ILE A 429 30.51 0.87 14.03
C ILE A 429 31.28 0.15 15.13
N LYS A 430 30.67 -0.83 15.81
CA LYS A 430 31.30 -1.55 16.94
C LYS A 430 32.06 -2.80 16.52
N GLY A 431 31.97 -3.23 15.25
CA GLY A 431 32.76 -4.32 14.68
C GLY A 431 32.16 -5.72 14.85
N ALA A 432 30.95 -5.85 15.43
CA ALA A 432 30.28 -7.13 15.60
C ALA A 432 28.75 -6.96 15.42
N ALA A 433 28.13 -7.92 14.74
CA ALA A 433 26.68 -8.00 14.65
C ALA A 433 26.06 -8.14 16.05
N ASP A 434 24.85 -7.62 16.25
CA ASP A 434 24.13 -7.57 17.53
C ASP A 434 24.81 -6.75 18.64
N ALA A 435 25.92 -6.05 18.33
CA ALA A 435 26.59 -5.18 19.29
C ALA A 435 25.68 -4.02 19.73
N VAL A 436 25.71 -3.71 21.03
CA VAL A 436 24.98 -2.56 21.57
C VAL A 436 25.71 -1.28 21.18
N LEU A 437 24.97 -0.34 20.57
CA LEU A 437 25.48 0.96 20.16
C LEU A 437 25.23 1.99 21.28
N PRO A 438 26.27 2.49 21.98
CA PRO A 438 26.11 3.49 23.03
C PRO A 438 25.81 4.86 22.42
N VAL A 439 24.70 5.51 22.78
CA VAL A 439 24.38 6.87 22.30
C VAL A 439 24.04 7.79 23.47
N LEU A 440 23.95 9.09 23.24
CA LEU A 440 23.63 10.05 24.29
C LEU A 440 22.13 10.09 24.59
N GLU A 441 21.78 9.90 25.86
CA GLU A 441 20.50 10.35 26.42
C GLU A 441 20.59 11.85 26.69
N ILE A 442 19.60 12.59 26.22
CA ILE A 442 19.51 14.05 26.35
C ILE A 442 18.15 14.45 26.92
N THR A 443 18.04 15.68 27.42
CA THR A 443 16.78 16.22 27.96
C THR A 443 15.87 16.78 26.86
N GLU A 444 14.60 17.00 27.20
CA GLU A 444 13.64 17.67 26.30
C GLU A 444 14.10 19.09 25.91
N GLU A 445 14.71 19.84 26.84
CA GLU A 445 15.27 21.16 26.55
C GLU A 445 16.43 21.06 25.55
N GLN A 446 17.27 20.04 25.69
CA GLN A 446 18.39 19.79 24.79
C GLN A 446 17.91 19.37 23.39
N MET A 447 16.72 18.79 23.23
CA MET A 447 16.14 18.49 21.91
C MET A 447 15.91 19.75 21.07
N GLU A 448 15.57 20.88 21.70
CA GLU A 448 15.29 22.15 21.00
C GLU A 448 16.54 23.04 20.80
N GLN A 449 17.65 22.73 21.49
CA GLN A 449 18.90 23.48 21.36
C GLN A 449 19.70 23.07 20.11
N LYS A 450 20.46 24.01 19.53
CA LYS A 450 21.43 23.67 18.47
C LYS A 450 22.60 22.89 19.07
N THR A 451 23.11 21.91 18.32
CA THR A 451 24.32 21.18 18.69
C THR A 451 25.55 22.11 18.61
N PRO A 452 26.32 22.30 19.70
CA PRO A 452 27.56 23.07 19.66
C PRO A 452 28.58 22.43 18.71
N ALA A 453 29.24 23.22 17.87
CA ALA A 453 30.24 22.73 16.93
C ALA A 453 31.62 22.59 17.60
N GLY A 454 32.28 21.45 17.41
CA GLY A 454 33.70 21.25 17.77
C GLY A 454 33.99 21.08 19.27
N GLN A 455 32.99 20.83 20.11
CA GLN A 455 33.15 20.56 21.54
C GLN A 455 32.30 19.36 21.97
N ALA A 456 32.58 18.80 23.16
CA ALA A 456 31.76 17.76 23.76
C ALA A 456 30.32 18.26 23.94
N VAL A 457 29.36 17.51 23.42
CA VAL A 457 27.94 17.85 23.52
C VAL A 457 27.38 17.41 24.88
N PRO A 458 26.41 18.15 25.45
CA PRO A 458 25.79 17.78 26.71
C PRO A 458 24.92 16.52 26.54
N GLY A 459 24.89 15.67 27.57
CA GLY A 459 24.19 14.37 27.54
C GLY A 459 24.95 13.29 28.31
N THR A 460 24.27 12.17 28.55
CA THR A 460 24.87 10.99 29.20
C THR A 460 24.89 9.83 28.21
N GLU A 461 26.08 9.31 27.92
CA GLU A 461 26.22 8.14 27.04
C GLU A 461 25.69 6.89 27.74
N LYS A 462 24.76 6.19 27.09
CA LYS A 462 24.12 4.99 27.63
C LYS A 462 24.03 3.89 26.58
N THR A 463 24.13 2.65 27.08
CA THR A 463 23.87 1.41 26.33
C THR A 463 22.46 0.85 26.59
N VAL A 464 21.84 1.30 27.68
CA VAL A 464 20.48 0.95 28.09
C VAL A 464 19.77 2.24 28.52
N PHE A 465 18.67 2.56 27.85
CA PHE A 465 17.82 3.71 28.11
C PHE A 465 16.62 3.26 28.93
N THR A 466 16.30 3.97 30.00
CA THR A 466 15.21 3.58 30.92
C THR A 466 14.17 4.67 30.96
N GLY A 467 12.90 4.31 30.77
CA GLY A 467 11.79 5.24 30.86
C GLY A 467 10.58 4.63 31.54
N THR A 468 9.82 5.47 32.22
CA THR A 468 8.59 5.08 32.91
C THR A 468 7.40 5.23 31.96
N VAL A 469 6.58 4.18 31.86
CA VAL A 469 5.39 4.19 31.01
C VAL A 469 4.40 5.25 31.50
N LYS A 470 4.06 6.18 30.61
CA LYS A 470 2.99 7.18 30.77
C LYS A 470 2.12 7.19 29.52
N ASP A 471 0.80 7.19 29.70
CA ASP A 471 -0.16 7.11 28.58
C ASP A 471 0.10 5.90 27.67
N ASN A 472 0.43 4.75 28.28
CA ASN A 472 0.83 3.52 27.60
C ASN A 472 2.10 3.64 26.73
N MET A 473 2.91 4.67 26.91
CA MET A 473 4.12 4.91 26.11
C MET A 473 5.33 5.31 26.95
N VAL A 474 6.52 4.93 26.48
CA VAL A 474 7.80 5.50 26.90
C VAL A 474 8.34 6.35 25.77
N LYS A 475 8.89 7.52 26.09
CA LYS A 475 9.47 8.49 25.14
C LYS A 475 10.78 8.99 25.74
N ILE A 476 11.91 8.60 25.17
CA ILE A 476 13.24 8.94 25.69
C ILE A 476 13.97 9.76 24.64
N PRO A 477 14.30 11.05 24.90
CA PRO A 477 15.07 11.85 23.97
C PRO A 477 16.52 11.38 23.90
N ILE A 478 17.04 11.23 22.68
CA ILE A 478 18.40 10.79 22.41
C ILE A 478 19.06 11.66 21.34
N HIS A 479 20.38 11.71 21.37
CA HIS A 479 21.21 12.25 20.30
C HIS A 479 22.02 11.09 19.71
N LEU A 480 21.79 10.75 18.44
CA LEU A 480 22.34 9.57 17.75
C LEU A 480 23.84 9.75 17.45
N ARG A 481 24.65 9.78 18.50
CA ARG A 481 26.10 9.98 18.48
C ARG A 481 26.74 9.51 19.80
N PRO A 482 28.06 9.28 19.82
CA PRO A 482 28.82 9.19 21.05
C PRO A 482 29.09 10.60 21.64
N LYS A 483 29.61 10.63 22.87
CA LYS A 483 29.95 11.90 23.56
C LYS A 483 31.13 12.63 22.92
N SER A 484 32.15 11.90 22.47
CA SER A 484 33.38 12.45 21.86
C SER A 484 33.18 12.77 20.37
N GLU A 485 33.73 13.91 19.93
CA GLU A 485 33.74 14.30 18.52
C GLU A 485 34.70 13.41 17.70
N GLU A 486 35.82 12.99 18.29
CA GLU A 486 36.77 12.05 17.70
C GLU A 486 36.10 10.69 17.46
N GLU A 487 35.33 10.19 18.43
CA GLU A 487 34.60 8.94 18.26
C GLU A 487 33.48 9.07 17.22
N LEU A 488 32.74 10.19 17.21
CA LEU A 488 31.75 10.46 16.17
C LEU A 488 32.39 10.50 14.77
N LYS A 489 33.59 11.09 14.65
CA LYS A 489 34.36 11.08 13.41
C LYS A 489 34.75 9.65 13.00
N GLN A 490 35.15 8.80 13.95
CA GLN A 490 35.44 7.39 13.67
C GLN A 490 34.19 6.62 13.22
N TRP A 491 33.03 6.87 13.83
CA TRP A 491 31.76 6.26 13.42
C TRP A 491 31.40 6.67 11.98
N LYS A 492 31.46 7.98 11.68
CA LYS A 492 31.22 8.52 10.34
C LYS A 492 32.18 7.92 9.30
N ASP A 493 33.45 7.78 9.66
CA ASP A 493 34.48 7.17 8.79
C ASP A 493 34.16 5.70 8.50
N LYS A 494 33.84 4.90 9.53
CA LYS A 494 33.46 3.48 9.37
C LYS A 494 32.22 3.30 8.49
N ILE A 495 31.17 4.11 8.68
CA ILE A 495 29.97 4.07 7.84
C ILE A 495 30.30 4.46 6.40
N SER A 496 31.15 5.48 6.21
CA SER A 496 31.53 5.96 4.87
C SER A 496 32.36 4.95 4.08
N LYS A 497 33.24 4.21 4.77
CA LYS A 497 34.12 3.19 4.22
C LYS A 497 33.42 1.84 4.02
N GLY A 498 32.46 1.53 4.90
CA GLY A 498 31.67 0.30 4.86
C GLY A 498 32.32 -0.89 5.55
N LYS A 499 31.81 -2.08 5.27
CA LYS A 499 32.22 -3.35 5.90
C LYS A 499 33.34 -4.01 5.10
N GLU A 500 34.20 -4.76 5.77
CA GLU A 500 35.21 -5.60 5.11
C GLU A 500 34.55 -6.57 4.11
N ASP A 501 35.06 -6.57 2.88
CA ASP A 501 34.56 -7.37 1.76
C ASP A 501 35.72 -7.87 0.90
N GLY A 502 36.46 -8.82 1.47
CA GLY A 502 37.59 -9.49 0.84
C GLY A 502 38.92 -8.75 1.04
N THR A 503 39.92 -9.14 0.26
CA THR A 503 41.27 -8.59 0.30
C THR A 503 41.77 -8.26 -1.10
N TYR A 504 42.77 -7.38 -1.16
CA TYR A 504 43.46 -7.00 -2.38
C TYR A 504 44.95 -7.28 -2.24
N THR A 505 45.51 -8.01 -3.19
CA THR A 505 46.95 -8.27 -3.26
C THR A 505 47.59 -7.29 -4.23
N TYR A 506 48.51 -6.47 -3.71
CA TYR A 506 49.31 -5.55 -4.50
C TYR A 506 50.72 -6.11 -4.72
N THR A 507 51.15 -6.13 -5.98
CA THR A 507 52.47 -6.58 -6.42
C THR A 507 53.35 -5.40 -6.80
N PHE A 508 54.53 -5.29 -6.19
CA PHE A 508 55.50 -4.22 -6.48
C PHE A 508 56.14 -4.44 -7.85
N GLY A 509 56.02 -3.44 -8.73
CA GLY A 509 56.60 -3.49 -10.08
C GLY A 509 58.08 -3.07 -10.15
N GLY A 510 58.63 -2.51 -9.07
CA GLY A 510 59.99 -1.97 -8.97
C GLY A 510 60.44 -1.89 -7.52
N ALA A 511 61.75 -1.77 -7.29
CA ALA A 511 62.31 -1.68 -5.95
C ALA A 511 61.75 -0.45 -5.19
N THR A 512 61.16 -0.68 -4.01
CA THR A 512 60.51 0.37 -3.21
C THR A 512 61.08 0.36 -1.80
N ASN A 513 61.94 1.34 -1.50
CA ASN A 513 62.58 1.46 -0.19
C ASN A 513 61.71 2.28 0.78
N ILE A 514 61.24 1.65 1.86
CA ILE A 514 60.56 2.31 2.99
C ILE A 514 61.50 2.33 4.19
N ASP A 515 61.97 3.52 4.57
CA ASP A 515 62.98 3.75 5.62
C ASP A 515 62.41 4.47 6.86
N ASN A 516 61.21 5.05 6.77
CA ASN A 516 60.53 5.71 7.86
C ASN A 516 59.00 5.71 7.69
N GLU A 517 58.27 6.09 8.75
CA GLU A 517 56.80 6.11 8.78
C GLU A 517 56.16 7.15 7.82
N ALA A 518 56.83 8.26 7.54
CA ALA A 518 56.33 9.26 6.59
C ALA A 518 56.33 8.72 5.15
N LYS A 519 57.41 8.03 4.77
CA LYS A 519 57.55 7.36 3.48
C LYS A 519 56.56 6.20 3.36
N LYS A 520 56.36 5.44 4.44
CA LYS A 520 55.34 4.38 4.51
C LYS A 520 53.93 4.91 4.23
N ALA A 521 53.56 6.07 4.77
CA ALA A 521 52.27 6.71 4.49
C ALA A 521 52.13 7.14 3.02
N SER A 522 53.17 7.78 2.46
CA SER A 522 53.17 8.18 1.04
C SER A 522 53.06 6.98 0.09
N ILE A 523 53.76 5.88 0.39
CA ILE A 523 53.68 4.64 -0.39
C ILE A 523 52.30 3.99 -0.27
N ALA A 524 51.68 3.98 0.91
CA ALA A 524 50.32 3.48 1.08
C ALA A 524 49.30 4.24 0.22
N LYS A 525 49.41 5.57 0.14
CA LYS A 525 48.59 6.40 -0.74
C LYS A 525 48.79 6.05 -2.20
N THR A 526 50.05 5.91 -2.62
CA THR A 526 50.40 5.53 -4.01
C THR A 526 49.83 4.16 -4.38
N ILE A 527 49.93 3.18 -3.47
CA ILE A 527 49.36 1.84 -3.64
C ILE A 527 47.84 1.92 -3.79
N LEU A 528 47.15 2.70 -2.95
CA LEU A 528 45.70 2.88 -3.04
C LEU A 528 45.27 3.48 -4.39
N GLU A 529 45.97 4.51 -4.86
CA GLU A 529 45.68 5.13 -6.16
C GLU A 529 45.92 4.16 -7.33
N ASN A 530 47.01 3.39 -7.27
CA ASN A 530 47.32 2.38 -8.28
C ASN A 530 46.29 1.26 -8.29
N ALA A 531 45.87 0.77 -7.12
CA ALA A 531 44.84 -0.25 -7.00
C ALA A 531 43.47 0.26 -7.52
N LYS A 532 43.13 1.53 -7.29
CA LYS A 532 41.90 2.16 -7.81
C LYS A 532 41.91 2.37 -9.33
N LYS A 533 43.07 2.68 -9.92
CA LYS A 533 43.21 2.88 -11.37
C LYS A 533 43.34 1.54 -12.11
N GLY A 534 44.00 0.57 -11.49
CA GLY A 534 44.41 -0.69 -12.11
C GLY A 534 45.59 -0.51 -13.07
N ASN A 535 46.38 -1.55 -13.22
CA ASN A 535 47.41 -1.70 -14.25
C ASN A 535 47.68 -3.19 -14.52
N ALA A 536 48.57 -3.50 -15.47
CA ALA A 536 48.84 -4.87 -15.90
C ALA A 536 49.27 -5.85 -14.78
N ARG A 537 49.88 -5.35 -13.69
CA ARG A 537 50.34 -6.17 -12.54
C ARG A 537 49.38 -6.12 -11.35
N ASN A 538 48.57 -5.07 -11.27
CA ASN A 538 47.69 -4.78 -10.15
C ASN A 538 46.30 -4.49 -10.73
N PRO A 539 45.42 -5.49 -10.86
CA PRO A 539 44.09 -5.32 -11.41
C PRO A 539 43.34 -4.19 -10.68
N LYS A 540 42.46 -3.50 -11.39
CA LYS A 540 41.62 -2.47 -10.78
C LYS A 540 40.78 -3.10 -9.66
N ILE A 541 40.69 -2.44 -8.49
CA ILE A 541 39.74 -2.82 -7.43
C ILE A 541 38.33 -2.89 -8.04
N GLU A 542 37.60 -3.95 -7.70
CA GLU A 542 36.23 -4.21 -8.15
C GLU A 542 35.31 -3.01 -7.87
N ASN A 543 34.44 -2.67 -8.81
CA ASN A 543 33.52 -1.53 -8.68
C ASN A 543 32.61 -1.70 -7.45
N GLY A 544 32.61 -0.71 -6.56
CA GLY A 544 31.84 -0.73 -5.31
C GLY A 544 32.63 -1.18 -4.08
N LYS A 545 33.87 -1.65 -4.28
CA LYS A 545 34.85 -1.87 -3.21
C LYS A 545 35.91 -0.78 -3.22
N THR A 546 36.54 -0.56 -2.07
CA THR A 546 37.68 0.35 -1.89
C THR A 546 38.62 -0.22 -0.82
N SER A 547 39.72 0.46 -0.53
CA SER A 547 40.45 0.31 0.73
C SER A 547 40.77 1.70 1.29
N SER A 548 41.51 1.77 2.39
CA SER A 548 42.00 3.03 2.95
C SER A 548 43.52 3.05 3.07
N GLU A 549 44.10 4.24 3.13
CA GLU A 549 45.54 4.40 3.35
C GLU A 549 45.96 3.74 4.67
N GLU A 550 45.11 3.81 5.71
CA GLU A 550 45.38 3.15 6.99
C GLU A 550 45.45 1.63 6.88
N GLU A 551 44.54 0.99 6.13
CA GLU A 551 44.56 -0.47 5.94
C GLU A 551 45.80 -0.94 5.20
N ILE A 552 46.27 -0.17 4.22
CA ILE A 552 47.50 -0.47 3.49
C ILE A 552 48.73 -0.23 4.37
N LYS A 553 48.77 0.86 5.15
CA LYS A 553 49.84 1.14 6.10
C LYS A 553 50.03 0.03 7.12
N LYS A 554 48.94 -0.61 7.59
CA LYS A 554 48.99 -1.71 8.57
C LYS A 554 49.79 -2.91 8.06
N VAL A 555 49.74 -3.20 6.77
CA VAL A 555 50.39 -4.38 6.17
C VAL A 555 51.76 -4.07 5.54
N LEU A 556 52.12 -2.79 5.44
CA LEU A 556 53.45 -2.35 5.02
C LEU A 556 54.46 -2.43 6.19
N ALA A 557 55.54 -3.16 6.01
CA ALA A 557 56.74 -3.09 6.84
C ALA A 557 57.73 -2.00 6.36
N ILE A 558 58.48 -1.40 7.28
CA ILE A 558 59.65 -0.55 6.98
C ILE A 558 60.78 -1.47 6.51
N LYS A 559 60.91 -1.62 5.20
CA LYS A 559 61.96 -2.41 4.53
C LYS A 559 62.04 -2.01 3.06
N ASN A 560 62.99 -2.60 2.34
CA ASN A 560 63.07 -2.52 0.90
C ASN A 560 62.29 -3.66 0.23
N TYR A 561 61.25 -3.34 -0.54
CA TYR A 561 60.48 -4.31 -1.33
C TYR A 561 61.12 -4.47 -2.72
N GLN A 562 61.32 -5.71 -3.16
CA GLN A 562 61.85 -6.04 -4.49
C GLN A 562 60.73 -6.16 -5.54
N PRO A 563 61.06 -6.06 -6.85
CA PRO A 563 60.10 -6.37 -7.90
C PRO A 563 59.52 -7.79 -7.73
N GLY A 564 58.19 -7.90 -7.73
CA GLY A 564 57.49 -9.17 -7.51
C GLY A 564 57.09 -9.43 -6.05
N ASP A 565 57.60 -8.66 -5.08
CA ASP A 565 57.09 -8.72 -3.71
C ASP A 565 55.61 -8.34 -3.68
N THR A 566 54.88 -8.87 -2.70
CA THR A 566 53.45 -8.61 -2.54
C THR A 566 53.08 -8.17 -1.13
N ILE A 567 52.05 -7.35 -1.03
CA ILE A 567 51.31 -7.11 0.21
C ILE A 567 49.83 -7.42 -0.02
N THR A 568 49.13 -7.85 1.02
CA THR A 568 47.68 -8.07 0.98
C THR A 568 47.01 -7.20 2.02
N PHE A 569 46.04 -6.38 1.62
CA PHE A 569 45.27 -5.51 2.51
C PHE A 569 43.77 -5.71 2.33
N LYS A 570 42.98 -5.26 3.30
CA LYS A 570 41.53 -5.43 3.32
C LYS A 570 40.84 -4.56 2.27
N LEU A 571 39.84 -5.12 1.60
CA LEU A 571 38.85 -4.36 0.84
C LEU A 571 37.65 -4.06 1.73
N LEU A 572 37.07 -2.89 1.53
CA LEU A 572 35.90 -2.38 2.21
C LEU A 572 34.82 -2.14 1.15
N LYS A 573 33.60 -2.58 1.42
CA LYS A 573 32.43 -2.32 0.60
C LYS A 573 31.45 -1.47 1.39
N LYS A 574 31.05 -0.37 0.77
CA LYS A 574 30.03 0.51 1.32
C LYS A 574 28.71 -0.25 1.41
N VAL A 575 28.18 -0.35 2.63
CA VAL A 575 26.87 -0.93 2.91
C VAL A 575 26.16 0.00 3.92
N PRO A 576 24.83 0.13 3.85
CA PRO A 576 24.09 0.87 4.86
C PRO A 576 24.31 0.24 6.26
N GLU A 577 24.40 1.07 7.29
CA GLU A 577 24.37 0.59 8.68
C GLU A 577 22.93 0.55 9.17
N PHE A 578 22.54 -0.55 9.82
CA PHE A 578 21.16 -0.80 10.24
C PHE A 578 21.11 -1.06 11.74
N LEU A 579 20.17 -0.41 12.41
CA LEU A 579 19.90 -0.54 13.84
C LEU A 579 18.57 -1.24 14.10
N TYR A 580 18.50 -1.94 15.22
CA TYR A 580 17.26 -2.45 15.78
C TYR A 580 17.20 -2.16 17.29
N LEU A 581 16.01 -2.29 17.87
CA LEU A 581 15.78 -2.00 19.28
C LEU A 581 15.53 -3.28 20.06
N HIS A 582 16.15 -3.39 21.21
CA HIS A 582 15.92 -4.47 22.17
C HIS A 582 15.28 -3.86 23.41
N ALA A 583 13.97 -4.06 23.59
CA ALA A 583 13.23 -3.48 24.69
C ALA A 583 12.80 -4.55 25.71
N LYS A 584 12.95 -4.22 26.99
CA LYS A 584 12.53 -5.08 28.10
C LYS A 584 11.70 -4.32 29.11
N ALA A 585 10.72 -4.98 29.70
CA ALA A 585 9.92 -4.42 30.78
C ALA A 585 9.62 -5.52 31.80
N GLN A 586 9.54 -5.14 33.07
CA GLN A 586 9.13 -6.04 34.14
C GLN A 586 7.80 -5.57 34.70
N GLY A 587 6.76 -6.37 34.50
CA GLY A 587 5.50 -6.25 35.21
C GLY A 587 5.21 -7.55 35.96
N GLU A 588 3.99 -8.09 35.83
CA GLU A 588 3.62 -9.42 36.31
C GLU A 588 4.47 -10.54 35.69
N LYS A 589 4.96 -10.36 34.46
CA LYS A 589 5.92 -11.22 33.78
C LYS A 589 7.06 -10.40 33.16
N GLN A 590 8.10 -11.10 32.72
CA GLN A 590 9.19 -10.48 32.02
C GLN A 590 8.85 -10.33 30.54
N HIS A 591 8.98 -9.10 30.02
CA HIS A 591 8.94 -8.81 28.60
C HIS A 591 10.35 -8.58 28.09
N ASP A 592 10.73 -9.29 27.03
CA ASP A 592 12.05 -9.20 26.41
C ASP A 592 11.86 -9.38 24.88
N LYS A 593 11.82 -8.27 24.13
CA LYS A 593 11.47 -8.27 22.71
C LYS A 593 12.45 -7.46 21.86
N LYS A 594 12.73 -7.96 20.66
CA LYS A 594 13.45 -7.24 19.61
C LYS A 594 12.45 -6.59 18.64
N PHE A 595 12.58 -5.30 18.42
CA PHE A 595 11.80 -4.49 17.48
C PHE A 595 12.70 -3.97 16.38
N LEU A 596 12.12 -3.70 15.20
CA LEU A 596 12.88 -3.33 14.00
C LEU A 596 13.94 -4.39 13.59
N ASN A 597 13.77 -5.64 14.02
CA ASN A 597 14.72 -6.73 13.77
C ASN A 597 14.18 -7.73 12.73
N LYS A 598 13.77 -7.20 11.57
CA LYS A 598 13.33 -7.96 10.38
C LYS A 598 13.80 -7.21 9.14
N ASP A 599 14.16 -7.92 8.07
CA ASP A 599 14.58 -7.27 6.83
C ASP A 599 13.50 -6.31 6.30
N GLY A 600 13.94 -5.11 5.91
CA GLY A 600 13.05 -3.99 5.54
C GLY A 600 12.41 -3.23 6.70
N ALA A 601 12.61 -3.67 7.95
CA ALA A 601 12.09 -3.01 9.15
C ALA A 601 13.16 -2.37 10.04
N TYR A 602 14.45 -2.62 9.76
CA TYR A 602 15.57 -2.00 10.45
C TYR A 602 15.57 -0.47 10.31
N PHE A 603 16.15 0.21 11.29
CA PHE A 603 16.40 1.64 11.22
C PHE A 603 17.75 1.91 10.53
N GLN A 604 17.78 2.65 9.44
CA GLN A 604 19.00 2.91 8.69
C GLN A 604 19.74 4.14 9.23
N ILE A 605 21.02 4.00 9.57
CA ILE A 605 21.90 5.16 9.79
C ILE A 605 22.32 5.70 8.42
N GLY A 606 21.89 6.91 8.12
CA GLY A 606 22.11 7.58 6.85
C GLY A 606 20.88 8.36 6.39
N ASN A 607 21.02 9.10 5.29
CA ASN A 607 19.94 9.87 4.72
C ASN A 607 19.17 9.01 3.69
N LYS A 608 18.07 8.34 4.09
CA LYS A 608 17.06 7.98 3.09
C LYS A 608 16.43 9.29 2.64
N CYS A 609 16.67 9.69 1.39
CA CYS A 609 16.12 10.93 0.85
C CYS A 609 14.58 10.91 0.96
N PRO A 610 13.94 11.73 1.82
CA PRO A 610 12.51 11.63 2.13
C PRO A 610 11.63 11.97 0.92
N ARG A 611 12.24 12.53 -0.13
CA ARG A 611 11.61 12.95 -1.36
C ARG A 611 11.58 11.86 -2.43
N CYS A 612 12.40 10.82 -2.30
CA CYS A 612 12.54 9.76 -3.31
C CYS A 612 11.20 9.04 -3.58
N GLU A 613 10.56 8.58 -2.51
CA GLU A 613 9.29 7.86 -2.57
C GLU A 613 8.07 8.78 -2.40
N ALA A 614 8.26 10.04 -1.98
CA ALA A 614 7.18 11.01 -1.86
C ALA A 614 6.42 11.18 -3.19
N GLU A 615 5.12 11.38 -3.07
CA GLU A 615 4.23 11.66 -4.19
C GLU A 615 4.69 12.90 -4.97
N ILE A 616 4.50 12.84 -6.28
CA ILE A 616 4.65 14.00 -7.15
C ILE A 616 3.46 14.92 -6.88
N THR A 617 3.72 16.20 -6.65
CA THR A 617 2.66 17.19 -6.35
C THR A 617 2.37 18.07 -7.56
N PHE A 618 1.16 18.67 -7.58
CA PHE A 618 0.80 19.64 -8.61
C PHE A 618 1.73 20.86 -8.61
N GLU A 619 2.17 21.33 -7.45
CA GLU A 619 3.11 22.46 -7.35
C GLU A 619 4.45 22.14 -8.01
N GLN A 620 4.97 20.92 -7.85
CA GLN A 620 6.18 20.49 -8.54
C GLN A 620 5.99 20.41 -10.06
N ILE A 621 4.85 19.89 -10.54
CA ILE A 621 4.56 19.88 -11.98
C ILE A 621 4.41 21.30 -12.53
N LYS A 622 3.74 22.20 -11.81
CA LYS A 622 3.56 23.61 -12.20
C LYS A 622 4.89 24.37 -12.21
N GLU A 623 5.82 24.04 -11.31
CA GLU A 623 7.17 24.61 -11.30
C GLU A 623 7.95 24.21 -12.57
N VAL A 624 7.86 22.95 -12.97
CA VAL A 624 8.48 22.46 -14.22
C VAL A 624 7.76 23.02 -15.45
N PHE A 625 6.43 22.96 -15.45
CA PHE A 625 5.52 23.29 -16.54
C PHE A 625 4.45 24.29 -16.08
N PRO A 626 4.73 25.60 -16.10
CA PRO A 626 3.77 26.62 -15.66
C PRO A 626 2.42 26.55 -16.37
N ALA A 627 2.39 26.10 -17.63
CA ALA A 627 1.17 25.96 -18.42
C ALA A 627 0.22 24.88 -17.89
N ALA A 628 0.67 23.97 -17.01
CA ALA A 628 -0.20 23.02 -16.31
C ALA A 628 -1.31 23.72 -15.51
N ALA A 629 -1.08 24.97 -15.09
CA ALA A 629 -2.09 25.80 -14.42
C ALA A 629 -3.29 26.15 -15.31
N ASN A 630 -3.13 26.11 -16.65
CA ASN A 630 -4.22 26.38 -17.58
C ASN A 630 -5.28 25.26 -17.58
N ASN A 631 -4.93 24.07 -17.08
CA ASN A 631 -5.85 22.96 -16.90
C ASN A 631 -5.46 22.13 -15.65
N GLU A 632 -5.59 22.76 -14.48
CA GLU A 632 -5.20 22.18 -13.19
C GLU A 632 -5.92 20.84 -12.90
N THR A 633 -7.19 20.70 -13.31
CA THR A 633 -7.96 19.46 -13.13
C THR A 633 -7.32 18.29 -13.87
N LEU A 634 -7.00 18.48 -15.15
CA LEU A 634 -6.33 17.44 -15.95
C LEU A 634 -4.95 17.12 -15.38
N ALA A 635 -4.16 18.14 -15.06
CA ALA A 635 -2.82 17.96 -14.49
C ALA A 635 -2.88 17.14 -13.19
N LYS A 636 -3.80 17.43 -12.28
CA LYS A 636 -4.00 16.67 -11.03
C LYS A 636 -4.41 15.21 -11.29
N LEU A 637 -5.28 14.96 -12.26
CA LEU A 637 -5.67 13.60 -12.62
C LEU A 637 -4.48 12.81 -13.19
N LEU A 638 -3.69 13.42 -14.08
CA LEU A 638 -2.47 12.80 -14.62
C LEU A 638 -1.44 12.50 -13.53
N ILE A 639 -1.25 13.43 -12.58
CA ILE A 639 -0.36 13.24 -11.43
C ILE A 639 -0.83 12.09 -10.55
N LYS A 640 -2.13 12.00 -10.27
CA LYS A 640 -2.72 10.91 -9.51
C LYS A 640 -2.45 9.57 -10.18
N GLU A 641 -2.80 9.42 -11.46
CA GLU A 641 -2.60 8.18 -12.21
C GLU A 641 -1.12 7.78 -12.28
N LEU A 642 -0.21 8.77 -12.41
CA LEU A 642 1.23 8.52 -12.35
C LEU A 642 1.66 8.07 -10.95
N ASN A 643 1.19 8.72 -9.89
CA ASN A 643 1.54 8.36 -8.53
C ASN A 643 1.09 6.94 -8.17
N ASP A 644 -0.08 6.52 -8.64
CA ASP A 644 -0.64 5.19 -8.38
C ASP A 644 0.23 4.05 -8.94
N ILE A 645 1.02 4.30 -9.99
CA ILE A 645 1.79 3.25 -10.68
C ILE A 645 3.31 3.43 -10.67
N ARG A 646 3.84 4.64 -10.43
CA ARG A 646 5.29 4.94 -10.55
C ARG A 646 6.18 4.00 -9.72
N LEU A 647 5.77 3.66 -8.50
CA LEU A 647 6.57 2.86 -7.58
C LEU A 647 6.69 1.41 -8.05
N LYS A 648 5.64 0.87 -8.68
CA LYS A 648 5.65 -0.47 -9.29
C LYS A 648 6.73 -0.62 -10.34
N TYR A 649 7.08 0.47 -11.02
CA TYR A 649 8.10 0.53 -12.07
C TYR A 649 9.38 1.23 -11.60
N GLU A 650 9.62 1.24 -10.28
CA GLU A 650 10.85 1.74 -9.65
C GLU A 650 11.17 3.21 -9.98
N ILE A 651 10.17 4.04 -10.27
CA ILE A 651 10.36 5.49 -10.36
C ILE A 651 10.25 6.05 -8.94
N ASN A 652 11.25 5.71 -8.13
CA ASN A 652 11.28 5.92 -6.68
C ASN A 652 12.51 6.71 -6.23
N THR A 653 13.20 7.40 -7.14
CA THR A 653 14.27 8.35 -6.82
C THR A 653 13.93 9.74 -7.34
N CYS A 654 14.44 10.79 -6.69
CA CYS A 654 14.25 12.17 -7.18
C CYS A 654 14.74 12.33 -8.63
N ARG A 655 15.85 11.66 -8.97
CA ARG A 655 16.44 11.68 -10.31
C ARG A 655 15.54 11.02 -11.36
N ARG A 656 15.03 9.81 -11.09
CA ARG A 656 14.11 9.09 -11.98
C ARG A 656 12.81 9.89 -12.19
N LYS A 657 12.25 10.47 -11.13
CA LYS A 657 11.08 11.37 -11.21
C LYS A 657 11.34 12.58 -12.12
N ALA A 658 12.47 13.25 -11.94
CA ALA A 658 12.82 14.43 -12.75
C ALA A 658 12.92 14.11 -14.24
N HIS A 659 13.60 13.01 -14.61
CA HIS A 659 13.71 12.59 -16.00
C HIS A 659 12.36 12.19 -16.59
N LEU A 660 11.58 11.39 -15.88
CA LEU A 660 10.27 10.93 -16.36
C LEU A 660 9.31 12.09 -16.62
N ILE A 661 9.14 12.98 -15.64
CA ILE A 661 8.24 14.14 -15.73
C ILE A 661 8.65 15.05 -16.88
N THR A 662 9.95 15.29 -17.03
CA THR A 662 10.46 16.09 -18.15
C THR A 662 10.02 15.48 -19.47
N GLN A 663 10.26 14.19 -19.69
CA GLN A 663 10.03 13.57 -20.98
C GLN A 663 8.53 13.45 -21.33
N MET A 664 7.70 13.08 -20.35
CA MET A 664 6.25 12.94 -20.53
C MET A 664 5.54 14.29 -20.69
N GLY A 665 6.03 15.34 -20.03
CA GLY A 665 5.41 16.67 -20.08
C GLY A 665 5.92 17.58 -21.20
N SER A 666 6.96 17.20 -21.94
CA SER A 666 7.59 18.13 -22.89
C SER A 666 6.72 18.51 -24.09
N GLU A 667 5.76 17.66 -24.49
CA GLU A 667 4.84 17.98 -25.60
C GLU A 667 3.59 18.71 -25.11
N THR A 668 3.03 18.26 -23.99
CA THR A 668 1.71 18.68 -23.52
C THR A 668 1.73 19.62 -22.34
N GLU A 669 2.86 19.73 -21.63
CA GLU A 669 3.03 20.49 -20.39
C GLU A 669 1.94 20.16 -19.34
N PHE A 670 1.42 18.92 -19.38
CA PHE A 670 0.31 18.44 -18.55
C PHE A 670 -1.02 19.22 -18.69
N ARG A 671 -1.20 20.05 -19.73
CA ARG A 671 -2.40 20.89 -19.92
C ARG A 671 -3.42 20.38 -20.94
N THR A 672 -3.02 19.47 -21.83
CA THR A 672 -3.90 18.87 -22.84
C THR A 672 -3.50 17.42 -23.13
N LEU A 673 -4.43 16.63 -23.62
CA LEU A 673 -4.20 15.28 -24.14
C LEU A 673 -4.59 15.12 -25.60
N LEU A 674 -5.18 16.16 -26.22
CA LEU A 674 -5.58 16.16 -27.62
C LEU A 674 -4.92 17.36 -28.31
N GLU A 675 -4.42 17.14 -29.52
CA GLU A 675 -3.83 18.18 -30.33
C GLU A 675 -4.86 19.25 -30.68
N GLU A 676 -4.55 20.50 -30.36
CA GLU A 676 -5.43 21.65 -30.57
C GLU A 676 -5.20 22.31 -31.94
N ILE A 677 -5.09 21.53 -33.03
CA ILE A 677 -4.82 22.04 -34.38
C ILE A 677 -5.89 23.05 -34.85
N GLY A 678 -7.12 22.96 -34.36
CA GLY A 678 -8.19 23.93 -34.60
C GLY A 678 -7.87 25.35 -34.09
N ASN A 679 -6.97 25.47 -33.10
CA ASN A 679 -6.56 26.75 -32.53
C ASN A 679 -5.42 27.40 -33.33
N TYR A 680 -4.88 26.74 -34.35
CA TYR A 680 -3.77 27.28 -35.14
C TYR A 680 -4.24 28.40 -36.04
N SER A 681 -3.44 29.46 -36.10
CA SER A 681 -3.64 30.53 -37.08
C SER A 681 -3.37 30.01 -38.50
N VAL A 682 -3.93 30.69 -39.50
CA VAL A 682 -3.72 30.34 -40.91
C VAL A 682 -2.24 30.37 -41.29
N SER A 683 -1.47 31.33 -40.74
CA SER A 683 -0.02 31.38 -40.95
C SER A 683 0.70 30.20 -40.29
N THR A 684 0.29 29.80 -39.08
CA THR A 684 0.82 28.60 -38.40
C THR A 684 0.53 27.34 -39.21
N LEU A 685 -0.69 27.17 -39.71
CA LEU A 685 -1.08 26.03 -40.54
C LEU A 685 -0.21 25.91 -41.80
N LYS A 686 0.00 27.02 -42.50
CA LYS A 686 0.86 27.10 -43.71
C LYS A 686 2.34 26.84 -43.41
N ALA A 687 2.80 27.20 -42.21
CA ALA A 687 4.19 27.02 -41.81
C ALA A 687 4.51 25.58 -41.39
N LEU A 688 3.61 24.95 -40.62
CA LEU A 688 3.86 23.63 -40.01
C LEU A 688 3.47 22.45 -40.91
N PHE A 689 2.48 22.62 -41.79
CA PHE A 689 1.94 21.50 -42.56
C PHE A 689 2.18 21.64 -44.05
N GLY A 690 2.88 20.66 -44.63
CA GLY A 690 3.17 20.61 -46.06
C GLY A 690 1.91 20.65 -46.95
N TYR A 691 0.79 20.09 -46.49
CA TYR A 691 -0.49 20.20 -47.18
C TYR A 691 -0.94 21.66 -47.31
N PHE A 692 -1.03 22.42 -46.22
CA PHE A 692 -1.49 23.81 -46.24
C PHE A 692 -0.50 24.77 -46.91
N LYS A 693 0.78 24.39 -46.97
CA LYS A 693 1.77 25.11 -47.79
C LYS A 693 1.47 25.00 -49.29
N ARG A 694 1.00 23.83 -49.75
CA ARG A 694 0.60 23.58 -51.15
C ARG A 694 -0.82 24.06 -51.46
N HIS A 695 -1.70 24.02 -50.46
CA HIS A 695 -3.12 24.40 -50.54
C HIS A 695 -3.45 25.58 -49.60
N PRO A 696 -2.87 26.76 -49.83
CA PRO A 696 -2.96 27.88 -48.88
C PRO A 696 -4.37 28.45 -48.71
N ASN A 697 -5.28 28.26 -49.67
CA ASN A 697 -6.67 28.70 -49.58
C ASN A 697 -7.49 27.83 -48.63
N GLU A 698 -7.16 26.53 -48.54
CA GLU A 698 -7.85 25.59 -47.65
C GLU A 698 -7.52 25.84 -46.17
N ALA A 699 -6.34 26.40 -45.87
CA ALA A 699 -5.99 26.80 -44.52
C ALA A 699 -6.93 27.90 -43.97
N GLU A 700 -7.38 28.82 -44.84
CA GLU A 700 -8.36 29.85 -44.47
C GLU A 700 -9.76 29.25 -44.35
N LEU A 701 -10.15 28.41 -45.31
CA LEU A 701 -11.47 27.80 -45.39
C LEU A 701 -11.81 26.92 -44.18
N TYR A 702 -10.83 26.16 -43.67
CA TYR A 702 -11.04 25.17 -42.61
C TYR A 702 -10.51 25.61 -41.24
N LYS A 703 -10.07 26.87 -41.10
CA LYS A 703 -9.60 27.42 -39.82
C LYS A 703 -10.67 27.20 -38.73
N GLY A 704 -10.24 26.68 -37.57
CA GLY A 704 -11.15 26.37 -36.46
C GLY A 704 -11.86 25.01 -36.55
N ASN A 705 -11.79 24.32 -37.69
CA ASN A 705 -12.39 22.99 -37.84
C ASN A 705 -11.35 21.88 -37.67
N THR A 706 -11.17 21.41 -36.44
CA THR A 706 -10.20 20.36 -36.09
C THR A 706 -10.31 19.11 -36.97
N TYR A 707 -11.52 18.67 -37.31
CA TYR A 707 -11.72 17.48 -38.14
C TYR A 707 -11.19 17.70 -39.55
N GLU A 708 -11.65 18.76 -40.22
CA GLU A 708 -11.23 19.09 -41.59
C GLU A 708 -9.73 19.40 -41.68
N LEU A 709 -9.16 20.03 -40.65
CA LEU A 709 -7.72 20.30 -40.57
C LEU A 709 -6.91 19.01 -40.41
N ALA A 710 -7.33 18.10 -39.52
CA ALA A 710 -6.61 16.87 -39.25
C ALA A 710 -6.62 15.90 -40.44
N ILE A 711 -7.74 15.74 -41.15
CA ILE A 711 -7.80 14.84 -42.32
C ILE A 711 -6.89 15.30 -43.46
N ARG A 712 -6.67 16.62 -43.58
CA ARG A 712 -5.76 17.22 -44.58
C ARG A 712 -4.31 17.21 -44.13
N ALA A 713 -4.06 17.61 -42.89
CA ALA A 713 -2.71 17.68 -42.33
C ALA A 713 -2.07 16.29 -42.16
N TYR A 714 -2.87 15.28 -41.78
CA TYR A 714 -2.36 13.98 -41.35
C TYR A 714 -2.86 12.78 -42.16
N GLY A 715 -3.99 12.88 -42.86
CA GLY A 715 -4.59 11.74 -43.55
C GLY A 715 -3.69 11.14 -44.62
N LEU A 716 -3.42 11.91 -45.69
CA LEU A 716 -2.51 11.50 -46.76
C LEU A 716 -1.53 12.64 -47.04
N ARG A 717 -0.70 12.99 -46.04
CA ARG A 717 -0.01 14.29 -45.91
C ARG A 717 0.77 14.74 -47.17
N ASN A 718 1.33 13.82 -47.95
CA ASN A 718 2.10 14.15 -49.16
C ASN A 718 1.40 13.76 -50.47
N VAL A 719 0.09 13.46 -50.45
CA VAL A 719 -0.70 13.03 -51.61
C VAL A 719 -1.80 14.05 -51.90
N ASP A 720 -1.78 14.66 -53.08
CA ASP A 720 -2.78 15.65 -53.49
C ASP A 720 -3.94 15.04 -54.29
N ASN A 721 -3.70 13.99 -55.07
CA ASN A 721 -4.73 13.34 -55.89
C ASN A 721 -5.01 11.90 -55.42
N GLU A 722 -6.29 11.52 -55.40
CA GLU A 722 -6.71 10.18 -54.96
C GLU A 722 -6.20 9.05 -55.85
N LYS A 723 -5.88 9.33 -57.11
CA LYS A 723 -5.25 8.37 -58.04
C LYS A 723 -3.83 7.98 -57.62
N ASP A 724 -3.14 8.85 -56.88
CA ASP A 724 -1.77 8.62 -56.42
C ASP A 724 -1.74 7.73 -55.17
N ILE A 725 -2.89 7.50 -54.51
CA ILE A 725 -3.03 6.64 -53.32
C ILE A 725 -2.58 5.20 -53.63
N VAL A 726 -2.97 4.66 -54.78
CA VAL A 726 -2.61 3.29 -55.19
C VAL A 726 -1.09 3.17 -55.39
N SER A 727 -0.46 4.19 -55.98
CA SER A 727 1.01 4.24 -56.16
C SER A 727 1.78 4.33 -54.83
N CYS A 728 1.15 4.91 -53.80
CA CYS A 728 1.72 5.11 -52.46
C CYS A 728 1.47 3.96 -51.49
N SER A 729 0.52 3.08 -51.79
CA SER A 729 0.02 2.06 -50.85
C SER A 729 0.92 0.81 -50.67
N VAL A 730 2.07 0.70 -51.35
CA VAL A 730 2.80 -0.58 -51.40
C VAL A 730 4.34 -0.55 -51.24
N SER A 731 4.99 0.57 -50.92
CA SER A 731 6.44 0.53 -50.64
C SER A 731 6.96 1.68 -49.76
N ARG A 732 7.73 1.32 -48.72
CA ARG A 732 8.47 2.24 -47.82
C ARG A 732 9.58 3.04 -48.52
N VAL A 733 9.84 2.79 -49.80
CA VAL A 733 11.01 3.36 -50.50
C VAL A 733 10.74 4.79 -51.01
N ASN A 734 9.48 5.23 -51.11
CA ASN A 734 9.12 6.50 -51.77
C ASN A 734 8.52 7.62 -50.88
N ASN A 735 8.54 7.48 -49.54
CA ASN A 735 8.30 8.58 -48.57
C ASN A 735 6.98 9.38 -48.68
N CYS A 736 5.96 8.87 -49.38
CA CYS A 736 4.73 9.65 -49.67
C CYS A 736 3.63 9.57 -48.59
N ASN A 737 3.74 8.71 -47.58
CA ASN A 737 2.93 8.79 -46.36
C ASN A 737 3.64 8.15 -45.15
N ASP A 738 4.45 8.94 -44.45
CA ASP A 738 5.25 8.52 -43.28
C ASP A 738 4.40 8.24 -42.02
N LEU A 739 3.14 8.68 -41.99
CA LEU A 739 2.21 8.48 -40.86
C LEU A 739 1.46 7.14 -40.93
N GLY A 740 1.56 6.42 -42.05
CA GLY A 740 0.96 5.08 -42.24
C GLY A 740 -0.57 5.05 -42.28
N ASN A 741 -1.22 6.19 -42.49
CA ASN A 741 -2.66 6.28 -42.69
C ASN A 741 -3.02 5.79 -44.11
N GLU A 742 -4.14 5.11 -44.26
CA GLU A 742 -4.63 4.55 -45.53
C GLU A 742 -5.76 5.41 -46.12
N THR A 743 -6.42 6.21 -45.30
CA THR A 743 -7.51 7.11 -45.72
C THR A 743 -7.33 8.53 -45.17
N LYS A 744 -7.99 9.51 -45.79
CA LYS A 744 -7.99 10.90 -45.28
C LYS A 744 -8.58 10.97 -43.87
N GLN A 745 -9.66 10.23 -43.62
CA GLN A 745 -10.38 10.20 -42.34
C GLN A 745 -9.50 9.68 -41.19
N GLU A 746 -8.55 8.79 -41.49
CA GLU A 746 -7.58 8.32 -40.50
C GLU A 746 -6.68 9.44 -39.96
N GLY A 747 -6.57 10.59 -40.66
CA GLY A 747 -5.89 11.78 -40.16
C GLY A 747 -6.49 12.35 -38.87
N TYR A 748 -7.82 12.34 -38.74
CA TYR A 748 -8.49 12.70 -37.48
C TYR A 748 -8.52 11.53 -36.49
N LYS A 749 -8.73 10.30 -36.98
CA LYS A 749 -8.72 9.11 -36.15
C LYS A 749 -7.41 8.94 -35.39
N TYR A 750 -6.28 9.26 -36.01
CA TYR A 750 -4.94 9.18 -35.42
C TYR A 750 -4.27 10.56 -35.29
N ILE A 751 -5.04 11.60 -34.96
CA ILE A 751 -4.52 12.92 -34.58
C ILE A 751 -3.66 12.81 -33.30
N GLY A 752 -2.83 13.82 -33.01
CA GLY A 752 -2.00 13.90 -31.80
C GLY A 752 -2.80 13.65 -30.51
N ARG A 753 -2.49 12.56 -29.78
CA ARG A 753 -3.09 12.25 -28.47
C ARG A 753 -2.11 11.83 -27.40
N GLY A 754 -2.55 11.94 -26.14
CA GLY A 754 -1.80 11.55 -24.96
C GLY A 754 -0.69 12.53 -24.58
N LEU A 755 0.05 12.19 -23.52
CA LEU A 755 1.13 13.02 -22.98
C LEU A 755 2.30 13.24 -23.95
N ILE A 756 2.55 12.26 -24.82
CA ILE A 756 3.63 12.29 -25.82
C ILE A 756 3.15 12.64 -27.24
N GLN A 757 1.89 13.05 -27.40
CA GLN A 757 1.29 13.50 -28.69
C GLN A 757 1.55 12.54 -29.87
N LEU A 758 1.02 11.32 -29.77
CA LEU A 758 1.11 10.31 -30.83
C LEU A 758 0.25 10.70 -32.03
N THR A 759 0.85 10.74 -33.22
CA THR A 759 0.17 11.11 -34.47
C THR A 759 0.44 10.09 -35.57
N GLY A 760 -0.59 9.65 -36.30
CA GLY A 760 -0.51 8.70 -37.43
C GLY A 760 -0.62 7.22 -37.02
N LYS A 761 -1.36 6.44 -37.81
CA LYS A 761 -1.62 5.00 -37.59
C LYS A 761 -0.35 4.20 -37.34
N TYR A 762 0.74 4.53 -38.04
CA TYR A 762 2.04 3.88 -37.83
C TYR A 762 2.52 4.02 -36.38
N ASN A 763 2.56 5.26 -35.85
CA ASN A 763 3.03 5.54 -34.50
C ASN A 763 2.09 4.94 -33.44
N TYR A 764 0.78 5.03 -33.67
CA TYR A 764 -0.22 4.34 -32.84
C TYR A 764 0.00 2.82 -32.84
N THR A 765 0.42 2.22 -33.96
CA THR A 765 0.71 0.77 -34.04
C THR A 765 1.92 0.41 -33.20
N GLN A 766 2.99 1.21 -33.28
CA GLN A 766 4.21 0.96 -32.51
C GLN A 766 3.92 1.05 -31.01
N ILE A 767 3.29 2.14 -30.57
CA ILE A 767 3.01 2.35 -29.16
C ILE A 767 1.92 1.41 -28.62
N ASN A 768 0.95 0.98 -29.44
CA ASN A 768 -0.01 -0.03 -29.01
C ASN A 768 0.67 -1.36 -28.69
N SER A 769 1.68 -1.76 -29.48
CA SER A 769 2.47 -2.96 -29.20
C SER A 769 3.20 -2.85 -27.85
N GLU A 770 3.83 -1.70 -27.61
CA GLU A 770 4.51 -1.42 -26.34
C GLU A 770 3.55 -1.34 -25.14
N PHE A 771 2.40 -0.69 -25.33
CA PHE A 771 1.34 -0.57 -24.33
C PHE A 771 0.76 -1.92 -23.96
N GLN A 772 0.48 -2.79 -24.94
CA GLN A 772 -0.02 -4.13 -24.67
C GLN A 772 1.02 -5.00 -23.95
N LYS A 773 2.32 -4.81 -24.21
CA LYS A 773 3.41 -5.49 -23.47
C LYS A 773 3.51 -5.01 -22.02
N ALA A 774 3.50 -3.70 -21.80
CA ALA A 774 3.66 -3.12 -20.47
C ALA A 774 2.39 -3.25 -19.60
N PHE A 775 1.21 -3.24 -20.25
CA PHE A 775 -0.10 -3.22 -19.62
C PHE A 775 -1.10 -4.16 -20.32
N PRO A 776 -0.91 -5.49 -20.21
CA PRO A 776 -1.79 -6.47 -20.86
C PRO A 776 -3.26 -6.31 -20.43
N GLY A 777 -4.19 -6.43 -21.39
CA GLY A 777 -5.63 -6.39 -21.14
C GLY A 777 -6.22 -5.01 -20.81
N GLN A 778 -5.44 -3.92 -20.95
CA GLN A 778 -5.92 -2.56 -20.65
C GLN A 778 -6.56 -1.83 -21.85
N GLY A 779 -6.71 -2.48 -23.00
CA GLY A 779 -7.34 -1.90 -24.19
C GLY A 779 -6.45 -1.97 -25.44
N ASN A 780 -6.93 -1.38 -26.53
CA ASN A 780 -6.25 -1.36 -27.82
C ASN A 780 -6.31 0.06 -28.43
N LEU A 781 -5.14 0.69 -28.53
CA LEU A 781 -4.99 2.07 -28.99
C LEU A 781 -5.14 2.22 -30.52
N ILE A 782 -5.15 1.11 -31.28
CA ILE A 782 -5.43 1.14 -32.73
C ILE A 782 -6.93 1.20 -33.00
N THR A 783 -7.69 0.36 -32.30
CA THR A 783 -9.14 0.30 -32.49
C THR A 783 -9.82 1.45 -31.75
N ASN A 784 -9.28 1.84 -30.59
CA ASN A 784 -9.85 2.83 -29.68
C ASN A 784 -8.80 3.94 -29.36
N PRO A 785 -8.36 4.73 -30.36
CA PRO A 785 -7.33 5.77 -30.16
C PRO A 785 -7.73 6.86 -29.15
N GLU A 786 -9.02 7.10 -28.96
CA GLU A 786 -9.59 8.03 -27.98
C GLU A 786 -9.31 7.66 -26.53
N LEU A 787 -8.88 6.41 -26.24
CA LEU A 787 -8.42 6.03 -24.91
C LEU A 787 -7.30 6.96 -24.42
N LEU A 788 -6.41 7.40 -25.32
CA LEU A 788 -5.30 8.31 -24.99
C LEU A 788 -5.73 9.71 -24.52
N GLU A 789 -7.01 10.07 -24.69
CA GLU A 789 -7.58 11.31 -24.17
C GLU A 789 -7.96 11.19 -22.68
N GLN A 790 -7.91 9.98 -22.12
CA GLN A 790 -8.16 9.74 -20.70
C GLN A 790 -6.84 9.71 -19.91
N PRO A 791 -6.77 10.35 -18.72
CA PRO A 791 -5.53 10.45 -17.93
C PRO A 791 -4.83 9.11 -17.68
N LYS A 792 -5.60 8.06 -17.34
CA LYS A 792 -5.09 6.71 -17.10
C LYS A 792 -4.27 6.19 -18.28
N TYR A 793 -4.86 6.18 -19.48
CA TYR A 793 -4.20 5.63 -20.67
C TYR A 793 -3.13 6.57 -21.23
N ALA A 794 -3.27 7.88 -21.03
CA ALA A 794 -2.21 8.85 -21.36
C ALA A 794 -0.94 8.62 -20.54
N VAL A 795 -1.06 8.34 -19.23
CA VAL A 795 0.10 8.00 -18.39
C VAL A 795 0.65 6.63 -18.76
N MET A 796 -0.21 5.61 -18.91
CA MET A 796 0.24 4.25 -19.26
C MET A 796 0.95 4.21 -20.62
N SER A 797 0.43 4.88 -21.64
CA SER A 797 1.09 4.97 -22.95
C SER A 797 2.45 5.68 -22.85
N GLY A 798 2.55 6.80 -22.11
CA GLY A 798 3.82 7.47 -21.84
C GLY A 798 4.84 6.59 -21.09
N LEU A 799 4.38 5.78 -20.13
CA LEU A 799 5.22 4.84 -19.41
C LEU A 799 5.63 3.61 -20.22
N SER A 800 4.91 3.28 -21.29
CA SER A 800 5.18 2.07 -22.07
C SER A 800 6.59 2.11 -22.68
N TYR A 801 6.98 3.26 -23.26
CA TYR A 801 8.36 3.49 -23.71
C TYR A 801 9.37 3.41 -22.56
N TRP A 802 9.04 4.01 -21.42
CA TRP A 802 9.91 4.06 -20.25
C TRP A 802 10.26 2.67 -19.73
N ILE A 803 9.25 1.82 -19.60
CA ILE A 803 9.35 0.44 -19.10
C ILE A 803 10.08 -0.42 -20.13
N ASN A 804 9.61 -0.42 -21.39
CA ASN A 804 10.11 -1.34 -22.41
C ASN A 804 11.56 -1.03 -22.85
N ASN A 805 12.05 0.18 -22.60
CA ASN A 805 13.42 0.59 -22.93
C ASN A 805 14.34 0.74 -21.70
N ASN A 806 13.89 0.30 -20.51
CA ASN A 806 14.66 0.37 -19.26
C ASN A 806 15.23 1.77 -18.97
N LEU A 807 14.39 2.81 -19.13
CA LEU A 807 14.85 4.20 -19.04
C LEU A 807 15.20 4.63 -17.61
N ASN A 808 14.82 3.85 -16.58
CA ASN A 808 15.34 4.01 -15.22
C ASN A 808 16.87 3.94 -15.18
N LYS A 809 17.46 2.91 -15.83
CA LYS A 809 18.92 2.73 -15.87
C LYS A 809 19.62 3.95 -16.48
N LYS A 810 19.04 4.51 -17.54
CA LYS A 810 19.56 5.73 -18.18
C LYS A 810 19.39 6.95 -17.30
N ALA A 811 18.24 7.10 -16.65
CA ALA A 811 18.01 8.18 -15.70
C ALA A 811 19.02 8.14 -14.54
N ASP A 812 19.45 6.95 -14.11
CA ASP A 812 20.44 6.78 -13.05
C ASP A 812 21.87 7.16 -13.46
N GLU A 813 22.17 7.28 -14.75
CA GLU A 813 23.51 7.70 -15.24
C GLU A 813 23.84 9.14 -14.83
N GLY A 814 22.85 9.99 -14.51
CA GLY A 814 23.09 11.31 -13.94
C GLY A 814 22.09 12.38 -14.37
N THR A 815 22.50 13.63 -14.18
CA THR A 815 21.71 14.85 -14.48
C THR A 815 22.31 15.66 -15.64
N SER A 816 23.28 15.10 -16.37
CA SER A 816 23.92 15.80 -17.48
C SER A 816 22.99 15.93 -18.69
N ASP A 817 23.25 16.95 -19.50
CA ASP A 817 22.54 17.20 -20.75
C ASP A 817 22.63 15.99 -21.71
N ASP A 818 23.74 15.26 -21.71
CA ASP A 818 23.93 14.05 -22.52
C ASP A 818 23.02 12.91 -22.10
N VAL A 819 22.79 12.74 -20.80
CA VAL A 819 21.84 11.74 -20.27
C VAL A 819 20.42 12.11 -20.67
N VAL A 820 20.02 13.38 -20.52
CA VAL A 820 18.70 13.87 -20.96
C VAL A 820 18.51 13.64 -22.46
N ASN A 821 19.52 13.96 -23.27
CA ASN A 821 19.48 13.77 -24.72
C ASN A 821 19.43 12.28 -25.08
N SER A 822 20.09 11.40 -24.32
CA SER A 822 20.07 9.94 -24.57
C SER A 822 18.71 9.32 -24.35
N ILE A 823 17.99 9.74 -23.31
CA ILE A 823 16.61 9.34 -23.05
C ILE A 823 15.69 9.93 -24.13
N THR A 824 15.88 11.20 -24.47
CA THR A 824 15.10 11.89 -25.52
C THR A 824 15.17 11.15 -26.86
N ARG A 825 16.36 10.70 -27.28
CA ARG A 825 16.56 9.95 -28.54
C ARG A 825 15.77 8.64 -28.61
N ILE A 826 15.49 8.02 -27.46
CA ILE A 826 14.73 6.78 -27.41
C ILE A 826 13.23 7.06 -27.54
N ILE A 827 12.76 8.08 -26.82
CA ILE A 827 11.33 8.45 -26.77
C ILE A 827 10.90 9.11 -28.08
N ASN A 828 11.72 10.00 -28.64
CA ASN A 828 11.40 10.73 -29.85
C ASN A 828 12.64 10.87 -30.75
N ARG A 829 12.67 10.06 -31.82
CA ARG A 829 13.77 10.01 -32.79
C ARG A 829 13.66 11.18 -33.76
N ASN A 830 14.79 11.63 -34.31
CA ASN A 830 14.86 12.66 -35.36
C ASN A 830 14.38 14.07 -34.95
N LEU A 831 14.45 14.41 -33.65
CA LEU A 831 14.20 15.78 -33.18
C LEU A 831 15.31 16.75 -33.60
N ASP A 832 14.94 18.01 -33.83
CA ASP A 832 15.92 19.09 -34.02
C ASP A 832 16.50 19.60 -32.68
N GLN A 833 17.53 20.45 -32.78
CA GLN A 833 18.24 20.99 -31.62
C GLN A 833 17.36 21.84 -30.69
N THR A 834 16.28 22.45 -31.19
CA THR A 834 15.37 23.27 -30.38
C THR A 834 14.57 22.41 -29.42
N HIS A 835 14.11 21.23 -29.85
CA HIS A 835 13.41 20.28 -29.00
C HIS A 835 14.32 19.73 -27.89
N TYR A 836 15.57 19.36 -28.21
CA TYR A 836 16.53 18.96 -27.18
C TYR A 836 16.79 20.08 -26.18
N THR A 837 16.96 21.32 -26.65
CA THR A 837 17.16 22.48 -25.78
C THR A 837 15.97 22.71 -24.84
N ARG A 838 14.75 22.60 -25.36
CA ARG A 838 13.52 22.72 -24.56
C ARG A 838 13.44 21.64 -23.48
N ARG A 839 13.71 20.37 -23.82
CA ARG A 839 13.71 19.24 -22.86
C ARG A 839 14.78 19.41 -21.77
N ARG A 840 15.99 19.86 -22.11
CA ARG A 840 17.03 20.18 -21.12
C ARG A 840 16.62 21.29 -20.16
N ASN A 841 15.95 22.33 -20.67
CA ASN A 841 15.46 23.42 -19.83
C ASN A 841 14.37 22.96 -18.86
N PHE A 842 13.43 22.13 -19.31
CA PHE A 842 12.47 21.50 -18.40
C PHE A 842 13.14 20.59 -17.39
N PHE A 843 14.15 19.81 -17.80
CA PHE A 843 14.90 18.97 -16.87
C PHE A 843 15.59 19.77 -15.76
N LYS A 844 16.19 20.92 -16.08
CA LYS A 844 16.78 21.82 -15.07
C LYS A 844 15.75 22.30 -14.06
N LYS A 845 14.53 22.64 -14.50
CA LYS A 845 13.43 22.98 -13.59
C LYS A 845 13.00 21.77 -12.76
N ALA A 846 12.97 20.57 -13.34
CA ALA A 846 12.64 19.35 -12.62
C ALA A 846 13.69 18.99 -11.55
N VAL A 847 14.98 19.24 -11.82
CA VAL A 847 16.05 19.11 -10.82
C VAL A 847 15.78 19.98 -9.60
N THR A 848 15.37 21.23 -9.80
CA THR A 848 14.97 22.15 -8.73
C THR A 848 13.71 21.67 -8.01
N ALA A 849 12.63 21.41 -8.75
CA ALA A 849 11.32 21.04 -8.18
C ALA A 849 11.34 19.73 -7.37
N PHE A 850 12.17 18.77 -7.79
CA PHE A 850 12.37 17.50 -7.06
C PHE A 850 13.56 17.53 -6.10
N LYS A 851 14.27 18.66 -5.99
CA LYS A 851 15.44 18.84 -5.13
C LYS A 851 16.45 17.70 -5.31
N VAL A 852 16.78 17.41 -6.58
CA VAL A 852 17.64 16.28 -6.96
C VAL A 852 19.04 16.46 -6.37
N ASP A 853 19.57 17.69 -6.36
CA ASP A 853 20.91 17.98 -5.84
C ASP A 853 20.98 17.90 -4.31
N GLU A 854 19.86 18.14 -3.61
CA GLU A 854 19.76 17.94 -2.15
C GLU A 854 19.50 16.46 -1.79
N CYS A 855 19.20 15.63 -2.78
CA CYS A 855 18.91 14.22 -2.57
C CYS A 855 20.23 13.47 -2.52
N THR A 856 20.68 13.16 -1.31
CA THR A 856 21.70 12.13 -1.10
C THR A 856 21.06 10.81 -1.54
N PRO A 857 21.49 10.20 -2.65
CA PRO A 857 20.95 8.92 -3.05
C PRO A 857 21.15 7.95 -1.90
N ASP A 858 20.24 7.00 -1.75
CA ASP A 858 20.55 5.76 -1.06
C ASP A 858 21.83 5.21 -1.73
N GLU A 859 22.97 5.33 -1.08
CA GLU A 859 24.21 4.68 -1.51
C GLU A 859 24.14 3.15 -1.31
N GLY A 860 22.92 2.62 -1.16
CA GLY A 860 22.55 1.21 -1.08
C GLY A 860 21.96 0.62 -2.38
N SER A 861 21.86 1.38 -3.48
CA SER A 861 21.75 0.76 -4.81
C SER A 861 23.12 0.17 -5.18
N ASN A 862 23.45 -0.96 -4.57
CA ASN A 862 24.61 -1.75 -4.95
C ASN A 862 24.51 -2.10 -6.44
N ASN A 863 25.66 -2.04 -7.07
CA ASN A 863 26.01 -2.40 -8.44
C ASN A 863 25.68 -3.87 -8.84
N SER A 864 24.57 -4.48 -8.41
CA SER A 864 24.19 -5.76 -8.98
C SER A 864 23.69 -5.52 -10.40
N THR A 865 24.39 -6.05 -11.38
CA THR A 865 23.88 -6.26 -12.74
C THR A 865 22.66 -7.21 -12.75
N TRP A 866 22.29 -7.77 -11.60
CA TRP A 866 21.12 -8.63 -11.41
C TRP A 866 19.80 -7.94 -11.71
N HIS A 867 19.04 -8.53 -12.61
CA HIS A 867 17.63 -8.28 -12.83
C HIS A 867 16.81 -9.48 -12.35
N ASP A 868 15.72 -9.25 -11.64
CA ASP A 868 14.79 -10.34 -11.33
C ASP A 868 14.23 -10.95 -12.62
N PRO A 869 14.01 -12.28 -12.66
CA PRO A 869 13.54 -12.95 -13.88
C PRO A 869 12.16 -12.45 -14.31
N LEU A 870 11.36 -11.91 -13.38
CA LEU A 870 10.07 -11.27 -13.63
C LEU A 870 10.01 -9.90 -12.93
N ALA A 871 9.34 -8.93 -13.56
CA ALA A 871 9.15 -7.58 -13.01
C ALA A 871 8.44 -7.55 -11.64
N SER A 872 7.63 -8.57 -11.33
CA SER A 872 7.05 -8.79 -10.01
C SER A 872 7.24 -10.25 -9.64
N SER A 873 8.45 -10.58 -9.20
CA SER A 873 8.79 -11.94 -8.75
C SER A 873 8.14 -12.21 -7.40
N GLN A 874 6.94 -12.78 -7.41
CA GLN A 874 6.20 -13.24 -6.24
C GLN A 874 6.20 -14.77 -6.24
N ARG A 875 6.29 -15.41 -5.07
CA ARG A 875 6.07 -16.87 -5.00
C ARG A 875 4.60 -17.19 -5.28
N THR A 876 4.33 -18.37 -5.84
CA THR A 876 2.95 -18.88 -5.94
C THR A 876 2.34 -19.07 -4.55
N TYR A 877 1.12 -18.58 -4.35
CA TYR A 877 0.31 -18.75 -3.14
C TYR A 877 -0.43 -20.10 -3.14
N TYR A 878 -0.92 -20.52 -4.30
CA TYR A 878 -1.63 -21.78 -4.49
C TYR A 878 -0.73 -22.86 -5.10
N ASN A 879 -1.04 -24.13 -4.82
CA ASN A 879 -0.47 -25.28 -5.53
C ASN A 879 -1.24 -25.56 -6.84
N SER A 880 -0.79 -26.59 -7.58
CA SER A 880 -1.42 -27.06 -8.82
C SER A 880 -2.84 -27.62 -8.66
N GLU A 881 -3.33 -27.79 -7.44
CA GLU A 881 -4.70 -28.23 -7.13
C GLU A 881 -5.59 -27.05 -6.69
N GLY A 882 -5.05 -25.83 -6.60
CA GLY A 882 -5.77 -24.64 -6.15
C GLY A 882 -5.88 -24.48 -4.63
N ASN A 883 -5.17 -25.30 -3.86
CA ASN A 883 -5.10 -25.22 -2.39
C ASN A 883 -4.01 -24.23 -1.96
N HIS A 884 -4.24 -23.49 -0.88
CA HIS A 884 -3.22 -22.59 -0.31
C HIS A 884 -2.04 -23.42 0.20
N ALA A 885 -0.87 -23.23 -0.43
CA ALA A 885 0.32 -24.03 -0.17
C ALA A 885 1.57 -23.34 -0.73
N GLU A 886 1.86 -22.12 -0.25
CA GLU A 886 3.03 -21.31 -0.65
C GLU A 886 4.34 -22.08 -0.63
N LYS A 887 4.52 -22.91 0.40
CA LYS A 887 5.71 -23.74 0.58
C LYS A 887 6.02 -24.61 -0.65
N ASN A 888 5.00 -25.04 -1.40
CA ASN A 888 5.20 -25.94 -2.54
C ASN A 888 5.97 -25.29 -3.71
N GLY A 889 6.00 -23.96 -3.76
CA GLY A 889 6.76 -23.20 -4.75
C GLY A 889 8.18 -22.83 -4.31
N ALA A 890 8.58 -23.13 -3.07
CA ALA A 890 9.94 -22.88 -2.59
C ALA A 890 10.92 -23.98 -3.01
N PHE A 891 12.23 -23.72 -2.98
CA PHE A 891 13.25 -24.71 -3.34
C PHE A 891 13.55 -25.65 -2.17
N GLY A 892 13.59 -26.95 -2.40
CA GLY A 892 13.92 -27.93 -1.35
C GLY A 892 12.88 -29.04 -1.20
N LYS A 893 12.93 -29.75 -0.08
CA LYS A 893 12.03 -30.87 0.24
C LYS A 893 10.72 -30.33 0.85
N VAL A 894 9.98 -29.56 0.07
CA VAL A 894 8.85 -28.73 0.55
C VAL A 894 7.47 -29.21 0.08
N ARG A 895 7.42 -30.24 -0.78
CA ARG A 895 6.16 -30.80 -1.31
C ARG A 895 5.76 -32.09 -0.57
N ASN A 896 4.47 -32.42 -0.62
CA ASN A 896 3.88 -33.63 -0.02
C ASN A 896 4.28 -33.86 1.45
N GLY A 897 4.05 -32.86 2.30
CA GLY A 897 4.40 -32.96 3.73
C GLY A 897 5.91 -33.03 4.02
N GLY A 898 6.76 -32.60 3.08
CA GLY A 898 8.21 -32.64 3.25
C GLY A 898 8.86 -33.95 2.78
N THR A 899 8.15 -34.72 1.94
CA THR A 899 8.67 -35.98 1.38
C THR A 899 9.17 -35.82 -0.07
N LYS A 900 8.75 -34.77 -0.78
CA LYS A 900 9.06 -34.55 -2.20
C LYS A 900 9.83 -33.25 -2.43
N ASN A 901 10.84 -33.33 -3.29
CA ASN A 901 11.66 -32.19 -3.69
C ASN A 901 10.94 -31.27 -4.69
N HIS A 902 11.28 -29.99 -4.62
CA HIS A 902 11.05 -28.99 -5.63
C HIS A 902 12.41 -28.40 -6.05
N GLN A 903 12.69 -28.45 -7.35
CA GLN A 903 14.01 -28.21 -7.94
C GLN A 903 14.30 -26.74 -8.26
N GLY A 904 13.32 -25.85 -8.07
CA GLY A 904 13.45 -24.44 -8.38
C GLY A 904 12.61 -23.56 -7.47
N LEU A 905 12.32 -22.37 -7.97
CA LEU A 905 11.41 -21.41 -7.36
C LEU A 905 10.26 -21.16 -8.33
N ASP A 906 9.03 -21.41 -7.88
CA ASP A 906 7.83 -21.14 -8.66
C ASP A 906 7.41 -19.69 -8.44
N LEU A 907 7.67 -18.85 -9.44
CA LEU A 907 7.32 -17.44 -9.43
C LEU A 907 6.00 -17.23 -10.15
N PHE A 908 5.00 -16.70 -9.45
CA PHE A 908 3.67 -16.45 -9.99
C PHE A 908 3.72 -15.53 -11.22
N ALA A 909 3.25 -16.06 -12.35
CA ALA A 909 3.23 -15.36 -13.62
C ALA A 909 2.18 -15.98 -14.54
N THR A 910 1.28 -15.17 -15.09
CA THR A 910 0.33 -15.63 -16.12
C THR A 910 1.06 -15.86 -17.45
N PRO A 911 0.62 -16.81 -18.30
CA PRO A 911 1.21 -17.01 -19.62
C PRO A 911 1.33 -15.70 -20.42
N GLY A 912 2.45 -15.53 -21.11
CA GLY A 912 2.78 -14.30 -21.84
C GLY A 912 3.44 -13.21 -20.99
N THR A 913 3.72 -13.45 -19.70
CA THR A 913 4.53 -12.50 -18.90
C THR A 913 5.99 -12.51 -19.41
N PRO A 914 6.59 -11.36 -19.74
CA PRO A 914 7.99 -11.28 -20.16
C PRO A 914 8.94 -11.71 -19.04
N ALA A 915 9.93 -12.53 -19.37
CA ALA A 915 11.04 -12.88 -18.50
C ALA A 915 12.37 -12.42 -19.10
N VAL A 916 13.22 -11.83 -18.25
CA VAL A 916 14.47 -11.18 -18.66
C VAL A 916 15.69 -11.98 -18.25
N ALA A 917 16.80 -11.79 -18.97
CA ALA A 917 18.12 -12.27 -18.55
C ALA A 917 18.48 -11.65 -17.20
N CYS A 918 18.67 -12.48 -16.18
CA CYS A 918 18.99 -11.95 -14.85
C CYS A 918 20.37 -11.32 -14.80
N LEU A 919 21.31 -11.75 -15.65
CA LEU A 919 22.67 -11.23 -15.74
C LEU A 919 23.09 -11.16 -17.21
N ASP A 920 24.20 -10.46 -17.48
CA ASP A 920 24.90 -10.59 -18.75
C ASP A 920 25.31 -12.07 -18.90
N GLY A 921 25.05 -12.65 -20.06
CA GLY A 921 25.27 -14.08 -20.24
C GLY A 921 25.10 -14.53 -21.68
N ILE A 922 25.20 -15.83 -21.89
CA ILE A 922 25.06 -16.47 -23.20
C ILE A 922 23.87 -17.41 -23.13
N VAL A 923 22.86 -17.22 -23.98
CA VAL A 923 21.84 -18.25 -24.18
C VAL A 923 22.53 -19.42 -24.86
N VAL A 924 22.73 -20.49 -24.10
CA VAL A 924 23.49 -21.67 -24.54
C VAL A 924 22.59 -22.75 -25.10
N GLU A 925 21.29 -22.73 -24.79
CA GLU A 925 20.35 -23.73 -25.27
C GLU A 925 18.88 -23.35 -25.05
N VAL A 926 18.04 -23.83 -25.97
CA VAL A 926 16.58 -23.92 -25.81
C VAL A 926 16.19 -25.36 -26.07
N MET A 927 15.44 -25.98 -25.17
CA MET A 927 15.07 -27.40 -25.27
C MET A 927 13.64 -27.65 -24.78
N GLU A 928 13.09 -28.81 -25.15
CA GLU A 928 11.77 -29.28 -24.73
C GLU A 928 11.89 -30.42 -23.71
N SER A 929 11.01 -30.40 -22.72
CA SER A 929 10.90 -31.43 -21.69
C SER A 929 9.43 -31.78 -21.44
N PRO A 930 9.06 -33.07 -21.34
CA PRO A 930 7.70 -33.46 -20.97
C PRO A 930 7.23 -32.86 -19.64
N SER A 931 8.15 -32.70 -18.68
CA SER A 931 7.86 -32.12 -17.36
C SER A 931 8.04 -30.61 -17.32
N TYR A 932 9.18 -30.10 -17.75
CA TYR A 932 9.53 -28.67 -17.60
C TYR A 932 8.99 -27.81 -18.76
N GLY A 933 8.43 -28.43 -19.79
CA GLY A 933 8.00 -27.74 -21.00
C GLY A 933 9.17 -27.20 -21.80
N THR A 934 8.95 -26.06 -22.44
CA THR A 934 10.00 -25.29 -23.12
C THR A 934 10.91 -24.65 -22.07
N ILE A 935 12.22 -24.89 -22.20
CA ILE A 935 13.26 -24.41 -21.30
C ILE A 935 14.24 -23.53 -22.07
N LEU A 936 14.60 -22.37 -21.51
CA LEU A 936 15.77 -21.60 -21.91
C LEU A 936 16.86 -21.74 -20.85
N ILE A 937 18.11 -21.99 -21.27
CA ILE A 937 19.28 -22.05 -20.41
C ILE A 937 20.21 -20.88 -20.72
N LEU A 938 20.44 -20.04 -19.69
CA LEU A 938 21.35 -18.90 -19.72
C LEU A 938 22.62 -19.24 -18.93
N GLU A 939 23.77 -19.29 -19.62
CA GLU A 939 25.09 -19.39 -18.99
C GLU A 939 25.53 -18.00 -18.53
N VAL A 940 25.85 -17.85 -17.25
CA VAL A 940 26.30 -16.58 -16.63
C VAL A 940 27.66 -16.78 -15.97
N LYS A 941 28.42 -15.68 -15.85
CA LYS A 941 29.72 -15.72 -15.16
C LYS A 941 29.52 -16.02 -13.67
N GLY A 942 30.45 -16.81 -13.12
CA GLY A 942 30.46 -17.18 -11.71
C GLY A 942 30.45 -15.97 -10.77
N ASP A 943 31.29 -14.98 -11.06
CA ASP A 943 31.44 -13.77 -10.24
C ASP A 943 30.16 -12.93 -10.24
N ASP A 944 29.53 -12.76 -11.41
CA ASP A 944 28.31 -11.98 -11.55
C ASP A 944 27.14 -12.60 -10.76
N LEU A 945 27.00 -13.93 -10.80
CA LEU A 945 25.99 -14.62 -9.99
C LEU A 945 26.31 -14.52 -8.50
N ARG A 946 27.57 -14.73 -8.10
CA ARG A 946 27.97 -14.58 -6.69
C ARG A 946 27.71 -13.17 -6.17
N ALA A 947 28.00 -12.13 -6.97
CA ALA A 947 27.74 -10.74 -6.66
C ALA A 947 26.25 -10.40 -6.60
N ALA A 948 25.41 -11.13 -7.33
CA ALA A 948 23.97 -11.00 -7.33
C ALA A 948 23.26 -11.63 -6.12
N LYS A 949 23.97 -12.44 -5.32
CA LYS A 949 23.39 -13.11 -4.16
C LYS A 949 22.95 -12.08 -3.12
N ARG A 950 21.73 -12.26 -2.63
CA ARG A 950 21.00 -11.45 -1.65
C ARG A 950 20.82 -12.23 -0.36
N ASN A 951 20.47 -11.50 0.69
CA ASN A 951 20.03 -12.12 1.94
C ASN A 951 18.60 -12.60 1.79
N TYR A 952 18.39 -13.90 2.01
CA TYR A 952 17.08 -14.52 2.08
C TYR A 952 17.07 -15.48 3.27
N THR A 953 16.07 -15.34 4.13
CA THR A 953 15.85 -16.29 5.22
C THR A 953 14.93 -17.39 4.72
N LEU A 954 15.35 -18.65 4.84
CA LEU A 954 14.50 -19.81 4.54
C LEU A 954 13.19 -19.72 5.34
N GLN A 955 12.07 -19.78 4.63
CA GLN A 955 10.74 -19.49 5.17
C GLN A 955 9.99 -20.77 5.57
N PHE A 956 10.37 -21.93 5.01
CA PHE A 956 9.61 -23.16 5.15
C PHE A 956 10.45 -24.34 5.65
N THR A 957 9.81 -25.23 6.41
CA THR A 957 10.41 -26.52 6.78
C THR A 957 10.70 -27.35 5.53
N GLY A 958 11.95 -27.81 5.39
CA GLY A 958 12.43 -28.55 4.24
C GLY A 958 12.98 -27.68 3.11
N GLU A 959 12.85 -26.35 3.21
CA GLU A 959 13.57 -25.41 2.34
C GLU A 959 15.06 -25.45 2.68
N ILE A 960 15.92 -25.40 1.66
CA ILE A 960 17.37 -25.43 1.81
C ILE A 960 18.01 -24.37 0.92
N GLU A 961 19.25 -23.99 1.21
CA GLU A 961 20.00 -23.05 0.36
C GLU A 961 20.60 -23.75 -0.85
N ASN A 962 21.35 -24.83 -0.65
CA ASN A 962 22.06 -25.55 -1.71
C ASN A 962 21.73 -27.04 -1.64
N GLY A 963 21.51 -27.67 -2.78
CA GLY A 963 21.46 -29.12 -2.86
C GLY A 963 22.85 -29.74 -2.93
N ALA A 964 22.92 -31.07 -2.75
CA ALA A 964 24.20 -31.78 -2.73
C ALA A 964 24.96 -31.59 -4.06
N GLY A 965 26.26 -31.34 -3.98
CA GLY A 965 27.12 -31.14 -5.16
C GLY A 965 27.06 -29.76 -5.81
N PHE A 966 26.26 -28.82 -5.30
CA PHE A 966 26.30 -27.45 -5.81
C PHE A 966 27.66 -26.79 -5.54
N ASP A 967 28.48 -26.68 -6.58
CA ASP A 967 29.72 -25.91 -6.57
C ASP A 967 29.44 -24.39 -6.50
N ALA A 968 29.56 -23.81 -5.31
CA ALA A 968 29.42 -22.37 -5.05
C ALA A 968 30.57 -21.51 -5.63
N ASN A 969 31.64 -22.14 -6.12
CA ASN A 969 32.81 -21.47 -6.69
C ASN A 969 32.95 -21.74 -8.20
N ALA A 970 31.94 -22.30 -8.85
CA ALA A 970 31.96 -22.57 -10.28
C ALA A 970 32.31 -21.29 -11.08
N SER A 971 33.12 -21.43 -12.13
CA SER A 971 33.49 -20.31 -13.01
C SER A 971 32.29 -19.80 -13.82
N LYS A 972 31.24 -20.61 -13.93
CA LYS A 972 29.99 -20.32 -14.62
C LYS A 972 28.81 -21.03 -13.98
N TYR A 973 27.63 -20.47 -14.16
CA TYR A 973 26.37 -21.04 -13.71
C TYR A 973 25.33 -21.03 -14.81
N TYR A 974 24.27 -21.80 -14.60
CA TYR A 974 23.18 -21.98 -15.53
C TYR A 974 21.85 -21.60 -14.89
N LEU A 975 21.24 -20.54 -15.41
CA LEU A 975 19.90 -20.11 -15.06
C LEU A 975 18.91 -20.74 -16.03
N ARG A 976 17.87 -21.40 -15.51
CA ARG A 976 16.86 -22.07 -16.33
C ARG A 976 15.52 -21.38 -16.16
N TYR A 977 14.91 -21.05 -17.28
CA TYR A 977 13.58 -20.48 -17.36
C TYR A 977 12.68 -21.54 -18.00
N CYS A 978 11.66 -22.00 -17.29
CA CYS A 978 10.89 -23.18 -17.69
C CYS A 978 9.39 -22.85 -17.83
N HIS A 979 8.63 -23.80 -18.36
CA HIS A 979 7.21 -23.65 -18.71
C HIS A 979 6.97 -22.52 -19.72
N LEU A 980 7.92 -22.24 -20.61
CA LEU A 980 7.84 -21.08 -21.50
C LEU A 980 6.78 -21.26 -22.60
N SER A 981 6.19 -20.15 -23.05
CA SER A 981 5.31 -20.12 -24.22
C SER A 981 6.06 -19.74 -25.49
N SER A 982 7.07 -18.88 -25.38
CA SER A 982 7.95 -18.50 -26.46
C SER A 982 9.33 -18.07 -25.96
N VAL A 983 10.31 -18.13 -26.86
CA VAL A 983 11.70 -17.74 -26.60
C VAL A 983 12.12 -16.74 -27.69
N GLU A 984 12.55 -15.55 -27.26
CA GLU A 984 12.97 -14.44 -28.14
C GLU A 984 14.41 -14.61 -28.60
N VAL A 985 15.28 -15.07 -27.69
CA VAL A 985 16.70 -15.30 -28.00
C VAL A 985 16.98 -16.78 -27.87
N LYS A 986 17.22 -17.45 -29.01
CA LYS A 986 17.46 -18.89 -29.07
C LYS A 986 18.92 -19.29 -28.81
N SER A 987 19.85 -18.37 -29.04
CA SER A 987 21.29 -18.56 -28.80
C SER A 987 22.03 -17.21 -28.80
N GLY A 988 23.18 -17.13 -28.11
CA GLY A 988 24.12 -16.00 -28.20
C GLY A 988 24.09 -15.07 -26.98
N GLU A 989 24.94 -14.03 -27.01
CA GLU A 989 25.10 -13.08 -25.91
C GLU A 989 23.84 -12.25 -25.67
N VAL A 990 23.50 -12.07 -24.39
CA VAL A 990 22.39 -11.24 -23.93
C VAL A 990 22.87 -10.38 -22.76
N ALA A 991 22.44 -9.12 -22.77
CA ALA A 991 22.64 -8.22 -21.65
C ALA A 991 21.59 -8.45 -20.55
N ALA A 992 21.98 -8.26 -19.30
CA ALA A 992 21.09 -8.29 -18.15
C ALA A 992 19.90 -7.33 -18.36
N GLY A 993 18.70 -7.78 -18.02
CA GLY A 993 17.45 -7.04 -18.19
C GLY A 993 16.85 -7.12 -19.60
N LYS A 994 17.53 -7.73 -20.59
CA LYS A 994 16.93 -8.02 -21.90
C LYS A 994 15.85 -9.09 -21.76
N THR A 995 14.67 -8.87 -22.32
CA THR A 995 13.66 -9.93 -22.47
C THR A 995 14.20 -11.04 -23.35
N ILE A 996 14.22 -12.26 -22.82
CA ILE A 996 14.75 -13.45 -23.51
C ILE A 996 13.70 -14.52 -23.76
N CYS A 997 12.62 -14.52 -22.98
CA CYS A 997 11.52 -15.46 -23.14
C CYS A 997 10.22 -14.92 -22.53
N TYR A 998 9.12 -15.63 -22.78
CA TYR A 998 7.82 -15.37 -22.20
C TYR A 998 7.35 -16.59 -21.44
N THR A 999 6.87 -16.38 -20.21
CA THR A 999 6.24 -17.42 -19.38
C THR A 999 5.08 -18.07 -20.12
N GLY A 1000 4.76 -19.31 -19.79
CA GLY A 1000 3.74 -20.07 -20.48
C GLY A 1000 3.14 -21.14 -19.59
N GLU A 1001 2.67 -22.20 -20.23
CA GLU A 1001 2.02 -23.33 -19.58
C GLU A 1001 2.41 -24.64 -20.29
N SER A 1002 3.66 -24.72 -20.77
CA SER A 1002 4.21 -25.94 -21.37
C SER A 1002 4.66 -26.94 -20.30
N GLY A 1003 4.76 -28.21 -20.67
CA GLY A 1003 5.09 -29.28 -19.72
C GLY A 1003 3.96 -29.55 -18.72
N ASN A 1004 4.31 -29.79 -17.46
CA ASN A 1004 3.34 -30.10 -16.39
C ASN A 1004 2.64 -28.87 -15.79
N ALA A 1005 3.02 -27.65 -16.19
CA ALA A 1005 2.32 -26.42 -15.82
C ALA A 1005 1.08 -26.16 -16.69
N LYS A 1006 0.77 -27.05 -17.64
CA LYS A 1006 -0.38 -26.90 -18.55
C LYS A 1006 -1.69 -26.89 -17.78
N GLY A 1007 -2.43 -25.78 -17.88
CA GLY A 1007 -3.78 -25.64 -17.32
C GLY A 1007 -3.83 -25.60 -15.78
N VAL A 1008 -2.69 -25.46 -15.09
CA VAL A 1008 -2.71 -25.40 -13.62
C VAL A 1008 -3.34 -24.07 -13.13
N PRO A 1009 -4.03 -24.07 -11.98
CA PRO A 1009 -4.68 -22.89 -11.44
C PRO A 1009 -3.69 -21.86 -10.87
N ASN A 1010 -2.43 -22.24 -10.66
CA ASN A 1010 -1.33 -21.38 -10.18
C ASN A 1010 -0.28 -21.16 -11.29
N PRO A 1011 -0.56 -20.40 -12.37
CA PRO A 1011 0.41 -20.23 -13.46
C PRO A 1011 1.70 -19.56 -12.95
N HIS A 1012 2.86 -20.07 -13.40
CA HIS A 1012 4.16 -19.66 -12.87
C HIS A 1012 5.30 -19.80 -13.89
N LEU A 1013 6.37 -19.02 -13.66
CA LEU A 1013 7.71 -19.32 -14.14
C LEU A 1013 8.38 -20.25 -13.14
N HIS A 1014 8.77 -21.45 -13.58
CA HIS A 1014 9.66 -22.28 -12.79
C HIS A 1014 11.11 -21.89 -13.10
N PHE A 1015 11.79 -21.30 -12.11
CA PHE A 1015 13.13 -20.74 -12.25
C PHE A 1015 14.15 -21.58 -11.46
N GLU A 1016 15.25 -21.97 -12.09
CA GLU A 1016 16.34 -22.72 -11.44
C GLU A 1016 17.69 -22.03 -11.62
N ILE A 1017 18.59 -22.27 -10.66
CA ILE A 1017 20.00 -21.90 -10.73
C ILE A 1017 20.84 -23.13 -10.39
N GLY A 1018 21.79 -23.49 -11.25
CA GLY A 1018 22.69 -24.62 -10.99
C GLY A 1018 24.10 -24.42 -11.52
N SER A 1019 25.06 -25.12 -10.93
CA SER A 1019 26.48 -25.12 -11.32
C SER A 1019 26.77 -26.06 -12.51
N ASN A 1020 25.84 -26.96 -12.83
CA ASN A 1020 25.91 -27.84 -14.00
C ASN A 1020 24.87 -27.49 -15.07
N LYS A 1021 25.26 -27.63 -16.35
CA LYS A 1021 24.36 -27.39 -17.48
C LYS A 1021 23.17 -28.34 -17.50
N TYR A 1022 23.35 -29.61 -17.11
CA TYR A 1022 22.27 -30.60 -17.05
C TYR A 1022 22.31 -31.40 -15.72
N PRO A 1023 21.55 -31.01 -14.70
CA PRO A 1023 21.58 -31.65 -13.40
C PRO A 1023 20.60 -32.84 -13.28
N GLY A 1024 20.11 -33.39 -14.41
CA GLY A 1024 19.22 -34.56 -14.46
C GLY A 1024 17.84 -34.41 -13.77
N SER A 1025 16.83 -35.13 -14.25
CA SER A 1025 15.51 -35.20 -13.57
C SER A 1025 15.52 -36.11 -12.34
N LYS A 1026 16.49 -37.05 -12.26
CA LYS A 1026 16.64 -38.02 -11.16
C LYS A 1026 17.42 -37.47 -9.95
N GLU A 1027 18.14 -36.35 -10.10
CA GLU A 1027 19.04 -35.84 -9.05
C GLU A 1027 18.37 -34.86 -8.06
N GLY A 1028 17.08 -34.55 -8.23
CA GLY A 1028 16.35 -33.70 -7.27
C GLY A 1028 16.95 -32.30 -7.14
N THR A 1029 17.32 -31.89 -5.92
CA THR A 1029 17.95 -30.58 -5.64
C THR A 1029 19.46 -30.55 -5.93
N ASN A 1030 20.07 -31.68 -6.28
CA ASN A 1030 21.52 -31.75 -6.48
C ASN A 1030 22.01 -30.75 -7.54
N ASN A 1031 23.22 -30.24 -7.34
CA ASN A 1031 23.90 -29.29 -8.22
C ASN A 1031 23.13 -27.97 -8.45
N ARG A 1032 22.15 -27.65 -7.59
CA ARG A 1032 21.31 -26.46 -7.65
C ARG A 1032 21.37 -25.65 -6.36
N THR A 1033 21.11 -24.36 -6.48
CA THR A 1033 20.94 -23.44 -5.36
C THR A 1033 19.56 -22.81 -5.40
N ASN A 1034 19.06 -22.42 -4.23
CA ASN A 1034 17.76 -21.82 -4.03
C ASN A 1034 17.71 -20.43 -4.68
N PRO A 1035 16.90 -20.24 -5.74
CA PRO A 1035 16.83 -18.96 -6.44
C PRO A 1035 16.31 -17.81 -5.57
N ALA A 1036 15.65 -18.09 -4.44
CA ALA A 1036 15.18 -17.05 -3.52
C ALA A 1036 16.32 -16.23 -2.89
N PHE A 1037 17.55 -16.76 -2.89
CA PHE A 1037 18.76 -16.00 -2.52
C PHE A 1037 19.22 -15.03 -3.61
N TYR A 1038 18.58 -14.95 -4.77
CA TYR A 1038 18.98 -14.06 -5.86
C TYR A 1038 17.83 -13.18 -6.31
N VAL A 1039 16.63 -13.76 -6.34
CA VAL A 1039 15.38 -13.08 -6.69
C VAL A 1039 14.90 -12.21 -5.53
N ASN A 1040 14.60 -10.93 -5.80
CA ASN A 1040 13.94 -10.05 -4.83
C ASN A 1040 12.44 -10.40 -4.73
N LEU A 1041 12.14 -11.43 -3.96
CA LEU A 1041 10.77 -11.92 -3.74
C LEU A 1041 9.88 -10.82 -3.14
N LYS A 1042 8.92 -10.35 -3.93
CA LYS A 1042 7.90 -9.38 -3.49
C LYS A 1042 6.87 -10.08 -2.60
N PRO A 1043 6.20 -9.34 -1.68
CA PRO A 1043 5.07 -9.86 -0.92
C PRO A 1043 4.00 -10.45 -1.83
N ILE A 1044 3.33 -11.50 -1.38
CA ILE A 1044 2.27 -12.15 -2.12
C ILE A 1044 1.06 -11.21 -2.23
N ASP A 1045 0.62 -10.96 -3.46
CA ASP A 1045 -0.66 -10.33 -3.76
C ASP A 1045 -1.75 -11.41 -3.82
N GLU A 1046 -2.26 -11.79 -2.64
CA GLU A 1046 -3.27 -12.84 -2.51
C GLU A 1046 -4.51 -12.57 -3.38
N PRO A 1047 -5.17 -11.38 -3.34
CA PRO A 1047 -6.34 -11.11 -4.18
C PRO A 1047 -6.09 -11.35 -5.67
N LYS A 1048 -4.92 -10.97 -6.18
CA LYS A 1048 -4.55 -11.20 -7.57
C LYS A 1048 -4.39 -12.68 -7.89
N GLN A 1049 -3.67 -13.43 -7.07
CA GLN A 1049 -3.50 -14.87 -7.29
C GLN A 1049 -4.83 -15.63 -7.14
N THR A 1050 -5.70 -15.23 -6.21
CA THR A 1050 -7.05 -15.78 -6.02
C THR A 1050 -7.92 -15.55 -7.25
N SER A 1051 -7.90 -14.34 -7.81
CA SER A 1051 -8.64 -14.01 -9.03
C SER A 1051 -8.18 -14.87 -10.21
N VAL A 1052 -6.86 -15.00 -10.42
CA VAL A 1052 -6.31 -15.83 -11.49
C VAL A 1052 -6.61 -17.32 -11.29
N LYS A 1053 -6.52 -17.81 -10.04
CA LYS A 1053 -6.88 -19.18 -9.68
C LYS A 1053 -8.34 -19.47 -10.04
N ASN A 1054 -9.26 -18.62 -9.60
CA ASN A 1054 -10.69 -18.79 -9.83
C ASN A 1054 -11.06 -18.68 -11.32
N ALA A 1055 -10.30 -17.92 -12.11
CA ALA A 1055 -10.52 -17.85 -13.56
C ALA A 1055 -10.01 -19.09 -14.31
N ARG A 1056 -9.17 -19.91 -13.68
CA ARG A 1056 -8.53 -21.12 -14.26
C ARG A 1056 -9.03 -22.43 -13.64
N SER A 1057 -9.79 -22.36 -12.55
CA SER A 1057 -10.47 -23.49 -11.88
C SER A 1057 -11.89 -23.59 -12.40
#